data_AF-A0A9D7H3E6-F1
#
_entry.id   AF-A0A9D7H3E6-F1
#
_cell.length_a   1.000
_cell.length_b   1.000
_cell.length_c   1.000
_cell.angle_alpha   90.00
_cell.angle_beta   90.00
_cell.angle_gamma   90.00
#
_symmetry.space_group_name_H-M   'P 1'
#
loop_
_entity.id
_entity.type
_entity.pdbx_description
1 polymer ?
#
loop_
_entity_poly.entity_id
_entity_poly.type
_entity_poly.pdbx_seq_one_letter_code
_entity_poly.pdbx_strand_id
1 'polypeptide(L)'
;MAPTSSPTRAASQRATVAPNGRTSRHRRADSLSFIVVLSAMACACGEESLGELAPSTAGPGATEHGGPPLQTDASVAGSDGASGTPGAPGTTPPPGPGTPGSPGTGTIPAPPTAAEAYRSTHPSLFVDLNSTTPTQVAGNLTEVPPKASTPAPAASYEVATVGPSYTNVEQSADWRWAHPGGDWLDKSGVAQGPAAHFEIAANAVASGQAAYTVPLTEGAQAAFARGKWNAYIVKVTGGGRALATHRHSAATAPRINVTYGDGTTAVLPARACVQLVPGTAYTRIGSKEAPIDESVALEFEMPTKPVKAATLTVTVTRHTASASTIKGYLANPPANNSPVTLGVAANYPNDLGLKGDPSILFAQRYEDGTTLADYILNAPYLNVWDLSNWDPELFGTGAANPAKLPTAFNGTPIAGTHKWFLKQNTGNTISVVPSTHSGDGFAPSSPGLGAMRIVIPRDNGADGASVGYGGSTGSDLWALFPKAVAGLLDETYVRFRVRFAVTPKALANTKAFRTEGGATATYAIREGKWGLGTHHWTFFGGNNNVGGDNLGHTNRLGFRVHPSDVGLMGVQPYVHSWDMIKYDMPFGAGDGLGAAFYPNRWYWVEVRKKLNTYNAFGPRRLEPRRWRHGGVHRRSTRGAAHQLEVPRRQARLRRGDAHRARQARSLPPNGRHGLAPQSLQRRRQGGRRGHRHVLRAGRVRHELHRLAEVTR
;
A
#
# COMPACT_ATOMS: atom_id res chain seq x y z
N MET A 1 10.51 -29.74 57.65
CA MET A 1 10.03 -31.10 57.33
C MET A 1 8.87 -30.96 56.36
N ALA A 2 8.72 -31.87 55.39
CA ALA A 2 7.54 -31.91 54.51
C ALA A 2 6.28 -32.34 55.30
N PRO A 3 5.07 -32.11 54.77
CA PRO A 3 4.45 -33.22 54.05
C PRO A 3 3.68 -32.84 52.76
N THR A 4 3.18 -33.88 52.09
CA THR A 4 2.48 -33.91 50.80
C THR A 4 0.96 -33.71 50.92
N SER A 5 0.31 -33.28 49.82
CA SER A 5 -0.98 -33.84 49.34
C SER A 5 -1.48 -33.17 48.04
N SER A 6 -2.07 -33.99 47.16
CA SER A 6 -3.02 -33.56 46.10
C SER A 6 -4.45 -33.75 46.63
N PRO A 7 -5.49 -33.06 46.11
CA PRO A 7 -6.11 -33.34 44.79
C PRO A 7 -6.48 -32.01 44.05
N THR A 8 -7.35 -31.87 43.02
CA THR A 8 -8.34 -32.76 42.34
C THR A 8 -8.50 -32.33 40.87
N ARG A 9 -9.10 -33.18 40.01
CA ARG A 9 -9.69 -32.78 38.72
C ARG A 9 -11.03 -32.05 38.90
N ALA A 10 -11.30 -31.02 38.10
CA ALA A 10 -12.65 -30.53 37.83
C ALA A 10 -12.84 -30.36 36.30
N ALA A 11 -13.91 -30.93 35.76
CA ALA A 11 -14.28 -30.78 34.36
C ALA A 11 -15.16 -29.55 34.17
N SER A 12 -14.93 -28.75 33.12
CA SER A 12 -15.83 -27.66 32.72
C SER A 12 -16.51 -27.96 31.39
N GLN A 13 -17.83 -27.87 31.37
CA GLN A 13 -18.65 -28.04 30.18
C GLN A 13 -18.52 -26.79 29.29
N ARG A 14 -18.20 -26.98 28.01
CA ARG A 14 -18.29 -25.89 27.01
C ARG A 14 -19.70 -25.82 26.45
N ALA A 15 -20.47 -24.82 26.88
CA ALA A 15 -21.66 -24.39 26.16
C ALA A 15 -21.25 -23.79 24.80
N THR A 16 -21.84 -24.27 23.71
CA THR A 16 -21.52 -23.81 22.36
C THR A 16 -22.54 -22.74 21.94
N VAL A 17 -22.10 -21.49 21.82
CA VAL A 17 -22.94 -20.39 21.33
C VAL A 17 -22.70 -20.20 19.83
N ALA A 18 -23.72 -20.42 19.01
CA ALA A 18 -23.64 -20.20 17.57
C ALA A 18 -23.72 -18.69 17.23
N PRO A 19 -22.81 -18.14 16.41
CA PRO A 19 -22.90 -16.75 15.96
C PRO A 19 -23.90 -16.61 14.80
N ASN A 20 -24.79 -15.61 14.91
CA ASN A 20 -25.79 -15.30 13.89
C ASN A 20 -25.15 -14.90 12.55
N GLY A 21 -25.50 -15.59 11.47
CA GLY A 21 -25.04 -15.27 10.12
C GLY A 21 -25.69 -14.00 9.56
N ARG A 22 -24.87 -12.99 9.24
CA ARG A 22 -25.26 -11.88 8.35
C ARG A 22 -24.98 -12.26 6.90
N THR A 23 -26.03 -12.47 6.11
CA THR A 23 -25.93 -12.70 4.66
C THR A 23 -25.64 -11.38 3.93
N SER A 24 -24.40 -11.20 3.47
CA SER A 24 -24.06 -10.13 2.53
C SER A 24 -24.52 -10.50 1.11
N ARG A 25 -25.51 -9.77 0.58
CA ARG A 25 -25.90 -9.91 -0.83
C ARG A 25 -24.83 -9.25 -1.71
N HIS A 26 -24.06 -10.05 -2.45
CA HIS A 26 -23.17 -9.55 -3.49
C HIS A 26 -23.95 -8.77 -4.55
N ARG A 27 -23.66 -7.46 -4.68
CA ARG A 27 -23.83 -6.75 -5.96
C ARG A 27 -22.54 -6.90 -6.74
N ARG A 28 -22.64 -7.23 -8.03
CA ARG A 28 -21.50 -7.10 -8.95
C ARG A 28 -21.15 -5.62 -9.04
N ALA A 29 -19.89 -5.28 -8.80
CA ALA A 29 -19.36 -3.94 -9.03
C ALA A 29 -18.68 -3.95 -10.40
N ASP A 30 -19.33 -3.34 -11.40
CA ASP A 30 -18.70 -3.06 -12.68
C ASP A 30 -17.72 -1.88 -12.51
N SER A 31 -16.53 -1.99 -13.08
CA SER A 31 -15.40 -1.11 -12.79
C SER A 31 -15.48 0.24 -13.51
N LEU A 32 -15.32 1.34 -12.75
CA LEU A 32 -14.78 2.60 -13.29
C LEU A 32 -13.25 2.51 -13.34
N SER A 33 -12.65 3.16 -14.33
CA SER A 33 -11.19 3.23 -14.50
C SER A 33 -10.73 4.68 -14.48
N PHE A 34 -9.89 5.03 -13.51
CA PHE A 34 -9.06 6.23 -13.53
C PHE A 34 -7.67 5.83 -14.07
N ILE A 35 -7.12 6.61 -14.99
CA ILE A 35 -5.74 6.41 -15.44
C ILE A 35 -4.85 7.37 -14.65
N VAL A 36 -4.20 6.86 -13.60
CA VAL A 36 -3.07 7.53 -12.95
C VAL A 36 -1.80 6.94 -13.56
N VAL A 37 -1.16 7.66 -14.47
CA VAL A 37 0.17 7.26 -14.98
C VAL A 37 1.19 7.60 -13.90
N LEU A 38 1.70 6.57 -13.22
CA LEU A 38 2.74 6.69 -12.20
C LEU A 38 4.03 6.09 -12.74
N SER A 39 4.97 6.96 -13.12
CA SER A 39 6.35 6.57 -13.39
C SER A 39 7.18 6.82 -12.14
N ALA A 40 7.79 5.76 -11.61
CA ALA A 40 8.86 5.90 -10.63
C ALA A 40 10.19 5.76 -11.38
N MET A 41 11.14 6.66 -11.12
CA MET A 41 12.44 6.68 -11.79
C MET A 41 13.56 6.52 -10.78
N ALA A 42 14.48 5.59 -11.03
CA ALA A 42 15.71 5.42 -10.27
C ALA A 42 16.84 6.10 -11.06
N CYS A 43 17.57 7.01 -10.43
CA CYS A 43 18.74 7.61 -11.04
C CYS A 43 19.93 6.66 -10.83
N ALA A 44 20.46 6.10 -11.91
CA ALA A 44 21.77 5.47 -11.89
C ALA A 44 22.82 6.59 -12.01
N CYS A 45 23.42 7.00 -10.88
CA CYS A 45 24.61 7.83 -10.93
C CYS A 45 25.76 6.96 -11.46
N GLY A 46 26.32 7.34 -12.61
CA GLY A 46 27.51 6.66 -13.14
C GLY A 46 28.73 6.92 -12.26
N GLU A 47 29.57 5.91 -12.09
CA GLU A 47 30.91 6.07 -11.52
C GLU A 47 31.81 6.71 -12.57
N GLU A 48 32.25 7.94 -12.35
CA GLU A 48 33.40 8.49 -13.08
C GLU A 48 34.68 7.92 -12.45
N SER A 49 35.42 7.13 -13.23
CA SER A 49 36.72 6.60 -12.86
C SER A 49 37.77 7.71 -12.84
N LEU A 50 38.12 8.21 -11.66
CA LEU A 50 39.32 9.03 -11.48
C LEU A 50 40.55 8.13 -11.43
N GLY A 51 41.43 8.30 -12.42
CA GLY A 51 42.66 7.52 -12.56
C GLY A 51 43.72 7.86 -11.51
N GLU A 52 44.66 6.94 -11.36
CA GLU A 52 45.80 7.03 -10.42
C GLU A 52 46.71 8.22 -10.73
N LEU A 53 47.10 8.96 -9.69
CA LEU A 53 48.40 9.64 -9.64
C LEU A 53 49.03 9.47 -8.25
N ALA A 54 50.29 9.05 -8.26
CA ALA A 54 51.08 8.70 -7.08
C ALA A 54 51.72 9.95 -6.40
N PRO A 55 52.31 9.83 -5.19
CA PRO A 55 52.45 10.96 -4.27
C PRO A 55 53.77 11.73 -4.38
N SER A 56 53.76 12.97 -3.86
CA SER A 56 54.98 13.72 -3.52
C SER A 56 55.01 14.12 -2.04
N THR A 57 56.10 13.76 -1.37
CA THR A 57 56.39 14.07 0.04
C THR A 57 56.91 15.50 0.26
N ALA A 58 56.51 16.18 1.34
CA ALA A 58 57.39 17.05 2.15
C ALA A 58 56.71 17.63 3.42
N GLY A 59 57.29 17.34 4.59
CA GLY A 59 57.78 18.36 5.54
C GLY A 59 56.80 19.16 6.44
N PRO A 60 57.10 19.36 7.74
CA PRO A 60 56.21 20.03 8.70
C PRO A 60 56.60 21.48 9.04
N GLY A 61 55.66 22.25 9.62
CA GLY A 61 55.88 23.60 10.17
C GLY A 61 55.01 23.85 11.42
N ALA A 62 55.55 24.55 12.42
CA ALA A 62 55.05 24.57 13.80
C ALA A 62 54.34 25.88 14.23
N THR A 63 53.98 25.90 15.53
CA THR A 63 53.83 27.05 16.47
C THR A 63 52.57 27.93 16.50
N GLU A 64 51.87 27.80 17.64
CA GLU A 64 51.52 28.83 18.65
C GLU A 64 50.77 30.14 18.31
N HIS A 65 49.64 30.32 19.01
CA HIS A 65 49.24 31.43 19.92
C HIS A 65 47.79 31.10 20.37
N GLY A 66 47.20 31.47 21.50
CA GLY A 66 47.52 32.37 22.62
C GLY A 66 46.18 32.87 23.19
N GLY A 67 45.86 32.65 24.47
CA GLY A 67 44.56 33.03 25.08
C GLY A 67 44.47 34.52 25.53
N PRO A 68 43.61 34.91 26.50
CA PRO A 68 42.75 34.07 27.35
C PRO A 68 41.31 34.71 27.55
N PRO A 69 40.60 34.75 28.72
CA PRO A 69 39.13 34.64 28.72
C PRO A 69 38.38 35.87 29.31
N LEU A 70 37.05 35.79 29.40
CA LEU A 70 36.27 36.67 30.30
C LEU A 70 35.02 35.97 30.86
N GLN A 71 34.80 36.16 32.15
CA GLN A 71 33.75 35.60 33.00
C GLN A 71 33.07 36.78 33.70
N THR A 72 31.74 36.78 33.80
CA THR A 72 31.00 37.62 34.77
C THR A 72 29.66 37.00 35.13
N ASP A 73 29.42 36.87 36.43
CA ASP A 73 28.12 36.54 37.02
C ASP A 73 27.19 37.77 37.08
N ALA A 74 25.88 37.54 37.14
CA ALA A 74 24.94 38.43 37.84
C ALA A 74 23.67 37.67 38.27
N SER A 75 23.32 37.75 39.55
CA SER A 75 22.18 37.09 40.18
C SER A 75 21.26 38.09 40.90
N VAL A 76 19.94 37.88 40.82
CA VAL A 76 18.88 38.41 41.72
C VAL A 76 17.69 37.42 41.59
N ALA A 77 17.06 36.75 42.57
CA ALA A 77 16.88 36.83 44.03
C ALA A 77 15.44 37.25 44.47
N GLY A 78 14.88 36.54 45.46
CA GLY A 78 13.56 36.76 46.09
C GLY A 78 12.66 35.50 46.06
N SER A 79 12.58 34.63 47.09
CA SER A 79 11.99 34.78 48.46
C SER A 79 10.45 34.57 48.51
N ASP A 80 9.81 33.98 49.53
CA ASP A 80 10.20 33.11 50.66
C ASP A 80 8.94 32.48 51.32
N GLY A 81 9.10 31.48 52.22
CA GLY A 81 8.06 31.01 53.18
C GLY A 81 7.71 29.51 53.08
N ALA A 82 8.31 28.62 53.88
CA ALA A 82 7.94 28.26 55.28
C ALA A 82 6.61 27.47 55.40
N SER A 83 6.47 26.39 56.18
CA SER A 83 7.39 25.58 57.00
C SER A 83 6.68 24.28 57.47
N GLY A 84 7.36 23.14 57.61
CA GLY A 84 6.77 21.96 58.28
C GLY A 84 7.42 20.60 57.98
N THR A 85 8.29 20.14 58.87
CA THR A 85 8.77 18.74 58.98
C THR A 85 8.21 18.14 60.28
N PRO A 86 7.91 16.82 60.36
CA PRO A 86 8.97 15.82 60.49
C PRO A 86 8.71 14.43 59.87
N GLY A 87 9.76 13.60 59.81
CA GLY A 87 9.64 12.14 59.66
C GLY A 87 10.29 11.58 58.38
N ALA A 88 11.55 11.13 58.48
CA ALA A 88 12.26 10.49 57.38
C ALA A 88 12.11 8.94 57.42
N PRO A 89 11.81 8.31 56.27
CA PRO A 89 12.31 6.99 55.92
C PRO A 89 13.38 7.12 54.83
N GLY A 90 14.47 6.36 54.95
CA GLY A 90 15.61 6.46 54.03
C GLY A 90 15.24 6.17 52.58
N THR A 91 15.64 7.07 51.68
CA THR A 91 15.50 6.89 50.23
C THR A 91 16.86 6.55 49.62
N THR A 92 16.97 5.36 49.02
CA THR A 92 18.02 5.05 48.06
C THR A 92 17.88 6.04 46.89
N PRO A 93 18.96 6.66 46.37
CA PRO A 93 18.84 7.58 45.25
C PRO A 93 18.22 6.86 44.05
N PRO A 94 17.28 7.49 43.31
CA PRO A 94 16.77 6.90 42.08
C PRO A 94 17.92 6.70 41.09
N PRO A 95 17.92 5.63 40.29
CA PRO A 95 18.92 5.46 39.25
C PRO A 95 18.88 6.70 38.34
N GLY A 96 20.04 7.34 38.17
CA GLY A 96 20.16 8.51 37.30
C GLY A 96 19.66 8.20 35.88
N PRO A 97 19.21 9.21 35.11
CA PRO A 97 18.71 9.00 33.76
C PRO A 97 19.77 8.28 32.93
N GLY A 98 19.52 7.01 32.65
CA GLY A 98 20.48 6.15 31.97
C GLY A 98 20.87 6.78 30.65
N THR A 99 22.18 6.98 30.46
CA THR A 99 22.75 7.55 29.23
C THR A 99 22.13 6.83 28.04
N PRO A 100 21.48 7.52 27.08
CA PRO A 100 20.89 6.86 25.93
C PRO A 100 21.95 6.00 25.26
N GLY A 101 21.75 4.67 25.29
CA GLY A 101 22.73 3.72 24.77
C GLY A 101 23.05 4.10 23.34
N SER A 102 24.34 4.31 23.05
CA SER A 102 24.80 4.77 21.73
C SER A 102 24.12 3.92 20.65
N PRO A 103 23.33 4.51 19.74
CA PRO A 103 22.61 3.73 18.75
C PRO A 103 23.64 2.96 17.94
N GLY A 104 23.56 1.62 18.02
CA GLY A 104 24.55 0.74 17.43
C GLY A 104 24.80 1.14 15.99
N THR A 105 26.08 1.22 15.62
CA THR A 105 26.57 1.62 14.29
C THR A 105 26.21 0.56 13.26
N GLY A 106 24.91 0.44 12.97
CA GLY A 106 24.41 -0.29 11.83
C GLY A 106 24.99 0.35 10.59
N THR A 107 25.90 -0.38 9.94
CA THR A 107 26.49 0.01 8.66
C THR A 107 25.37 0.44 7.72
N ILE A 108 25.46 1.67 7.19
CA ILE A 108 24.50 2.20 6.24
C ILE A 108 24.43 1.19 5.08
N PRO A 109 23.25 0.65 4.74
CA PRO A 109 23.13 -0.25 3.60
C PRO A 109 23.65 0.46 2.36
N ALA A 110 24.48 -0.23 1.57
CA ALA A 110 24.97 0.31 0.31
C ALA A 110 23.81 0.83 -0.56
N PRO A 111 24.02 1.89 -1.36
CA PRO A 111 22.99 2.37 -2.27
C PRO A 111 22.46 1.21 -3.13
N PRO A 112 21.15 1.15 -3.40
CA PRO A 112 20.54 -0.02 -4.03
C PRO A 112 21.14 -0.25 -5.41
N THR A 113 21.46 -1.52 -5.71
CA THR A 113 21.76 -1.93 -7.08
C THR A 113 20.50 -1.77 -7.93
N ALA A 114 20.67 -1.60 -9.25
CA ALA A 114 19.54 -1.49 -10.18
C ALA A 114 18.59 -2.72 -10.12
N ALA A 115 19.07 -3.87 -9.64
CA ALA A 115 18.28 -5.07 -9.41
C ALA A 115 17.25 -4.91 -8.27
N GLU A 116 17.40 -3.97 -7.33
CA GLU A 116 16.48 -3.82 -6.20
C GLU A 116 15.71 -2.49 -6.18
N ALA A 117 15.78 -1.72 -7.26
CA ALA A 117 15.07 -0.44 -7.36
C ALA A 117 13.54 -0.60 -7.33
N TYR A 118 13.02 -1.67 -7.95
CA TYR A 118 11.58 -1.94 -8.06
C TYR A 118 11.22 -3.38 -7.75
N ARG A 119 9.94 -3.58 -7.46
CA ARG A 119 9.39 -4.90 -7.17
C ARG A 119 9.45 -5.86 -8.38
N SER A 120 9.46 -5.32 -9.60
CA SER A 120 9.67 -6.02 -10.88
C SER A 120 11.15 -6.26 -11.25
N THR A 121 12.10 -5.68 -10.51
CA THR A 121 13.54 -6.01 -10.63
C THR A 121 14.01 -6.93 -9.51
N HIS A 122 13.37 -6.84 -8.33
CA HIS A 122 13.73 -7.52 -7.09
C HIS A 122 14.06 -9.03 -7.27
N PRO A 123 15.11 -9.58 -6.61
CA PRO A 123 15.58 -10.95 -6.83
C PRO A 123 14.56 -12.07 -6.59
N SER A 124 13.53 -11.83 -5.76
CA SER A 124 12.40 -12.74 -5.55
C SER A 124 11.14 -12.24 -6.23
N LEU A 125 10.44 -13.08 -6.99
CA LEU A 125 9.18 -12.81 -7.68
C LEU A 125 7.95 -13.00 -6.80
N PHE A 126 7.93 -14.01 -5.94
CA PHE A 126 6.74 -14.35 -5.15
C PHE A 126 6.90 -13.94 -3.69
N VAL A 127 5.75 -13.69 -3.07
CA VAL A 127 5.64 -13.34 -1.66
C VAL A 127 4.98 -14.52 -0.96
N ASP A 128 5.59 -14.98 0.13
CA ASP A 128 5.05 -16.02 1.01
C ASP A 128 5.41 -15.69 2.48
N LEU A 129 4.77 -16.34 3.44
CA LEU A 129 5.10 -16.16 4.85
C LEU A 129 6.39 -16.89 5.22
N ASN A 130 7.14 -16.33 6.19
CA ASN A 130 8.24 -17.04 6.83
C ASN A 130 7.74 -18.34 7.48
N SER A 131 8.54 -19.41 7.45
CA SER A 131 8.18 -20.71 8.01
C SER A 131 7.85 -20.65 9.50
N THR A 132 8.49 -19.74 10.23
CA THR A 132 8.36 -19.57 11.68
C THR A 132 7.16 -18.74 12.14
N THR A 133 6.53 -17.95 11.26
CA THR A 133 5.33 -17.17 11.63
C THR A 133 4.18 -18.11 11.99
N PRO A 134 3.45 -17.95 13.10
CA PRO A 134 2.33 -18.83 13.42
C PRO A 134 1.15 -18.56 12.48
N THR A 135 0.46 -19.60 12.02
CA THR A 135 -0.76 -19.42 11.21
C THR A 135 -1.85 -20.45 11.51
N GLN A 136 -3.09 -20.02 11.29
CA GLN A 136 -4.29 -20.84 11.29
C GLN A 136 -4.98 -20.78 9.92
N VAL A 137 -5.94 -21.68 9.69
CA VAL A 137 -6.82 -21.66 8.51
C VAL A 137 -8.24 -21.30 8.95
N ALA A 138 -8.76 -20.19 8.44
CA ALA A 138 -10.11 -19.70 8.67
C ALA A 138 -10.92 -19.88 7.37
N GLY A 139 -11.54 -21.05 7.20
CA GLY A 139 -12.23 -21.42 5.97
C GLY A 139 -11.27 -21.48 4.77
N ASN A 140 -11.32 -20.47 3.90
CA ASN A 140 -10.45 -20.34 2.73
C ASN A 140 -9.27 -19.36 2.92
N LEU A 141 -9.11 -18.79 4.11
CA LEU A 141 -8.06 -17.82 4.41
C LEU A 141 -6.97 -18.46 5.29
N THR A 142 -5.72 -18.13 4.99
CA THR A 142 -4.63 -18.28 5.96
C THR A 142 -4.52 -16.97 6.73
N GLU A 143 -4.42 -17.07 8.05
CA GLU A 143 -4.31 -15.93 8.95
C GLU A 143 -3.21 -16.17 9.98
N VAL A 144 -2.61 -15.10 10.49
CA VAL A 144 -1.83 -15.15 11.73
C VAL A 144 -2.80 -14.93 12.90
N PRO A 145 -2.87 -15.86 13.88
CA PRO A 145 -3.85 -15.76 14.96
C PRO A 145 -3.64 -14.50 15.82
N PRO A 146 -4.63 -14.10 16.66
CA PRO A 146 -4.43 -13.06 17.67
C PRO A 146 -3.24 -13.41 18.57
N LYS A 147 -2.45 -12.40 18.97
CA LYS A 147 -1.33 -12.62 19.89
C LYS A 147 -1.85 -13.03 21.27
N ALA A 148 -1.20 -14.02 21.88
CA ALA A 148 -1.50 -14.43 23.26
C ALA A 148 -1.28 -13.31 24.30
N SER A 149 -0.45 -12.31 24.00
CA SER A 149 -0.22 -11.11 24.82
C SER A 149 -1.36 -10.10 24.77
N THR A 150 -2.30 -10.21 23.83
CA THR A 150 -3.38 -9.25 23.62
C THR A 150 -4.68 -9.81 24.22
N PRO A 151 -5.28 -9.17 25.26
CA PRO A 151 -6.52 -9.65 25.85
C PRO A 151 -7.68 -9.73 24.85
N ALA A 152 -8.60 -10.69 25.04
CA ALA A 152 -9.81 -10.78 24.24
C ALA A 152 -10.74 -9.55 24.48
N PRO A 153 -11.55 -9.13 23.49
CA PRO A 153 -11.58 -9.62 22.10
C PRO A 153 -10.36 -9.12 21.30
N ALA A 154 -9.76 -9.99 20.50
CA ALA A 154 -8.62 -9.67 19.62
C ALA A 154 -8.78 -10.38 18.27
N ALA A 155 -8.36 -9.73 17.19
CA ALA A 155 -8.49 -10.21 15.82
C ALA A 155 -7.21 -10.87 15.30
N SER A 156 -7.38 -11.83 14.39
CA SER A 156 -6.30 -12.32 13.54
C SER A 156 -5.74 -11.22 12.64
N TYR A 157 -4.54 -11.44 12.09
CA TYR A 157 -4.04 -10.69 10.95
C TYR A 157 -4.26 -11.46 9.65
N GLU A 158 -5.06 -10.89 8.74
CA GLU A 158 -5.32 -11.44 7.42
C GLU A 158 -4.10 -11.20 6.50
N VAL A 159 -3.36 -12.27 6.20
CA VAL A 159 -2.21 -12.22 5.28
C VAL A 159 -2.61 -12.39 3.81
N ALA A 160 -3.87 -12.78 3.57
CA ALA A 160 -4.40 -13.30 2.31
C ALA A 160 -4.53 -12.27 1.16
N THR A 161 -3.91 -11.10 1.28
CA THR A 161 -4.05 -9.95 0.36
C THR A 161 -2.73 -9.46 -0.26
N VAL A 162 -1.58 -10.09 0.07
CA VAL A 162 -0.26 -9.56 -0.33
C VAL A 162 0.36 -10.33 -1.52
N GLY A 163 0.55 -11.65 -1.40
CA GLY A 163 1.27 -12.44 -2.40
C GLY A 163 0.51 -12.84 -3.68
N PRO A 164 0.91 -13.94 -4.34
CA PRO A 164 0.31 -14.35 -5.59
C PRO A 164 -1.09 -14.97 -5.39
N SER A 165 -1.96 -14.73 -6.36
CA SER A 165 -3.28 -15.34 -6.50
C SER A 165 -3.44 -15.85 -7.94
N TYR A 166 -4.57 -16.49 -8.24
CA TYR A 166 -4.86 -16.96 -9.60
C TYR A 166 -4.95 -15.81 -10.62
N THR A 167 -5.26 -14.58 -10.21
CA THR A 167 -5.31 -13.40 -11.10
C THR A 167 -4.12 -12.47 -10.98
N ASN A 168 -3.32 -12.57 -9.92
CA ASN A 168 -2.28 -11.61 -9.58
C ASN A 168 -0.93 -12.26 -9.24
N VAL A 169 0.15 -11.66 -9.73
CA VAL A 169 1.54 -11.93 -9.32
C VAL A 169 1.75 -11.46 -7.88
N GLU A 170 1.22 -10.27 -7.58
CA GLU A 170 1.20 -9.65 -6.27
C GLU A 170 -0.16 -8.96 -6.10
N GLN A 171 -1.00 -9.49 -5.21
CA GLN A 171 -2.34 -8.94 -4.98
C GLN A 171 -2.30 -7.55 -4.35
N SER A 172 -1.31 -7.25 -3.48
CA SER A 172 -1.16 -5.91 -2.88
C SER A 172 -0.90 -4.81 -3.92
N ALA A 173 -0.40 -5.17 -5.09
CA ALA A 173 -0.15 -4.24 -6.18
C ALA A 173 -1.27 -4.15 -7.22
N ASP A 174 -2.23 -5.08 -7.19
CA ASP A 174 -2.99 -5.46 -8.38
C ASP A 174 -2.08 -5.72 -9.61
N TRP A 175 -0.86 -6.25 -9.38
CA TRP A 175 0.03 -6.71 -10.46
C TRP A 175 -0.58 -7.99 -11.01
N ARG A 176 -1.20 -7.91 -12.18
CA ARG A 176 -1.95 -9.03 -12.79
C ARG A 176 -1.07 -9.92 -13.66
N TRP A 177 -1.47 -11.19 -13.71
CA TRP A 177 -1.10 -12.07 -14.81
C TRP A 177 -1.81 -11.61 -16.09
N ALA A 178 -1.18 -11.79 -17.25
CA ALA A 178 -1.86 -11.76 -18.54
C ALA A 178 -2.76 -13.00 -18.71
N HIS A 179 -2.31 -14.16 -18.19
CA HIS A 179 -3.08 -15.41 -18.20
C HIS A 179 -3.37 -15.88 -16.75
N PRO A 180 -4.65 -16.02 -16.35
CA PRO A 180 -4.99 -16.53 -15.04
C PRO A 180 -4.38 -17.92 -14.77
N GLY A 181 -3.85 -18.12 -13.55
CA GLY A 181 -3.04 -19.29 -13.19
C GLY A 181 -1.54 -19.17 -13.54
N GLY A 182 -1.10 -18.01 -14.03
CA GLY A 182 0.32 -17.69 -14.17
C GLY A 182 0.80 -17.52 -15.61
N ASP A 183 1.82 -16.68 -15.79
CA ASP A 183 2.55 -16.52 -17.04
C ASP A 183 3.92 -17.20 -16.99
N TRP A 184 4.26 -17.92 -18.06
CA TRP A 184 5.51 -18.68 -18.15
C TRP A 184 6.14 -18.66 -19.54
N LEU A 185 7.45 -18.94 -19.55
CA LEU A 185 8.20 -19.43 -20.69
C LEU A 185 8.38 -20.94 -20.53
N ASP A 186 8.29 -21.65 -21.65
CA ASP A 186 8.66 -23.06 -21.73
C ASP A 186 10.16 -23.22 -22.00
N LYS A 187 10.68 -24.45 -22.00
CA LYS A 187 12.13 -24.71 -22.15
C LYS A 187 12.72 -24.31 -23.50
N SER A 188 11.88 -24.03 -24.51
CA SER A 188 12.30 -23.48 -25.80
C SER A 188 12.23 -21.94 -25.84
N GLY A 189 11.86 -21.30 -24.73
CA GLY A 189 11.65 -19.85 -24.64
C GLY A 189 10.30 -19.39 -25.18
N VAL A 190 9.36 -20.30 -25.44
CA VAL A 190 8.03 -19.94 -25.97
C VAL A 190 7.11 -19.55 -24.82
N ALA A 191 6.52 -18.36 -24.91
CA ALA A 191 5.51 -17.88 -23.96
C ALA A 191 4.26 -18.77 -24.00
N GLN A 192 3.79 -19.22 -22.83
CA GLN A 192 2.67 -20.17 -22.69
C GLN A 192 2.91 -21.52 -23.41
N GLY A 193 4.16 -21.86 -23.77
CA GLY A 193 4.49 -23.09 -24.48
C GLY A 193 4.34 -24.37 -23.63
N PRO A 194 4.20 -25.55 -24.25
CA PRO A 194 3.92 -26.80 -23.55
C PRO A 194 5.17 -27.56 -23.08
N ALA A 195 6.39 -27.15 -23.45
CA ALA A 195 7.60 -27.90 -23.14
C ALA A 195 8.15 -27.55 -21.75
N ALA A 196 7.84 -28.36 -20.74
CA ALA A 196 8.22 -28.10 -19.36
C ALA A 196 9.75 -28.17 -19.13
N HIS A 197 10.26 -27.38 -18.18
CA HIS A 197 11.65 -27.45 -17.69
C HIS A 197 11.90 -28.65 -16.76
N PHE A 198 10.85 -29.18 -16.13
CA PHE A 198 10.86 -30.45 -15.43
C PHE A 198 9.49 -31.14 -15.53
N GLU A 199 9.51 -32.48 -15.54
CA GLU A 199 8.31 -33.31 -15.44
C GLU A 199 8.52 -34.39 -14.37
N ILE A 200 7.47 -34.66 -13.58
CA ILE A 200 7.47 -35.68 -12.52
C ILE A 200 6.26 -36.58 -12.74
N ALA A 201 6.50 -37.86 -13.00
CA ALA A 201 5.47 -38.90 -12.96
C ALA A 201 5.09 -39.17 -11.49
N ALA A 202 4.10 -38.43 -10.98
CA ALA A 202 3.76 -38.36 -9.56
C ALA A 202 2.90 -39.55 -9.10
N ASN A 203 3.40 -40.77 -9.30
CA ASN A 203 2.67 -42.03 -9.17
C ASN A 203 3.40 -43.08 -8.31
N ALA A 204 4.41 -42.68 -7.53
CA ALA A 204 5.17 -43.59 -6.66
C ALA A 204 4.32 -44.25 -5.56
N VAL A 205 3.20 -43.62 -5.19
CA VAL A 205 2.19 -44.16 -4.27
C VAL A 205 0.78 -43.82 -4.78
N ALA A 206 -0.19 -44.70 -4.53
CA ALA A 206 -1.60 -44.47 -4.88
C ALA A 206 -2.30 -43.44 -3.95
N SER A 207 -1.77 -43.28 -2.73
CA SER A 207 -2.26 -42.36 -1.69
C SER A 207 -1.13 -42.00 -0.72
N GLY A 208 -1.28 -40.92 0.06
CA GLY A 208 -0.30 -40.49 1.04
C GLY A 208 0.83 -39.64 0.44
N GLN A 209 2.03 -39.73 1.02
CA GLN A 209 3.17 -38.85 0.73
C GLN A 209 4.31 -39.60 0.02
N ALA A 210 4.95 -38.95 -0.95
CA ALA A 210 6.19 -39.42 -1.57
C ALA A 210 7.10 -38.25 -1.96
N ALA A 211 8.41 -38.46 -1.87
CA ALA A 211 9.42 -37.51 -2.35
C ALA A 211 9.85 -37.86 -3.77
N TYR A 212 10.03 -36.84 -4.61
CA TYR A 212 10.44 -36.96 -6.00
C TYR A 212 11.67 -36.11 -6.26
N THR A 213 12.60 -36.64 -7.05
CA THR A 213 13.86 -36.00 -7.40
C THR A 213 14.04 -36.09 -8.92
N VAL A 214 14.16 -34.95 -9.60
CA VAL A 214 14.25 -34.87 -11.06
C VAL A 214 15.31 -33.85 -11.52
N PRO A 215 15.91 -34.02 -12.71
CA PRO A 215 16.80 -33.01 -13.29
C PRO A 215 16.08 -31.67 -13.49
N LEU A 216 16.79 -30.58 -13.23
CA LEU A 216 16.35 -29.20 -13.48
C LEU A 216 17.49 -28.32 -14.07
N THR A 217 18.56 -28.93 -14.60
CA THR A 217 19.73 -28.21 -15.13
C THR A 217 19.35 -27.10 -16.11
N GLU A 218 18.54 -27.40 -17.13
CA GLU A 218 18.09 -26.42 -18.14
C GLU A 218 17.29 -25.26 -17.53
N GLY A 219 16.40 -25.53 -16.56
CA GLY A 219 15.60 -24.50 -15.89
C GLY A 219 16.44 -23.58 -15.00
N ALA A 220 17.35 -24.16 -14.21
CA ALA A 220 18.26 -23.39 -13.36
C ALA A 220 19.27 -22.57 -14.19
N GLN A 221 19.74 -23.11 -15.32
CA GLN A 221 20.55 -22.37 -16.31
C GLN A 221 19.76 -21.22 -16.95
N ALA A 222 18.51 -21.44 -17.36
CA ALA A 222 17.67 -20.40 -17.95
C ALA A 222 17.34 -19.27 -16.94
N ALA A 223 17.06 -19.61 -15.68
CA ALA A 223 16.89 -18.62 -14.61
C ALA A 223 18.15 -17.77 -14.40
N PHE A 224 19.32 -18.40 -14.31
CA PHE A 224 20.60 -17.72 -14.18
C PHE A 224 20.91 -16.81 -15.40
N ALA A 225 20.74 -17.32 -16.61
CA ALA A 225 21.02 -16.59 -17.85
C ALA A 225 20.09 -15.38 -18.07
N ARG A 226 18.84 -15.44 -17.60
CA ARG A 226 17.91 -14.28 -17.59
C ARG A 226 18.27 -13.23 -16.53
N GLY A 227 19.12 -13.56 -15.55
CA GLY A 227 19.42 -12.73 -14.39
C GLY A 227 18.22 -12.42 -13.49
N LYS A 228 17.08 -13.10 -13.69
CA LYS A 228 15.81 -12.83 -13.01
C LYS A 228 15.02 -14.12 -12.74
N TRP A 229 14.69 -14.29 -11.46
CA TRP A 229 13.77 -15.26 -10.85
C TRP A 229 13.96 -16.74 -11.20
N ASN A 230 14.42 -17.50 -10.20
CA ASN A 230 14.38 -18.96 -10.18
C ASN A 230 12.99 -19.44 -9.72
N ALA A 231 11.98 -18.97 -10.44
CA ALA A 231 10.56 -19.12 -10.14
C ALA A 231 9.85 -19.87 -11.26
N TYR A 232 8.87 -20.69 -10.90
CA TYR A 232 8.16 -21.60 -11.80
C TYR A 232 6.65 -21.55 -11.55
N ILE A 233 5.89 -21.58 -12.63
CA ILE A 233 4.48 -21.96 -12.61
C ILE A 233 4.43 -23.48 -12.75
N VAL A 234 3.92 -24.15 -11.72
CA VAL A 234 3.82 -25.61 -11.66
C VAL A 234 2.37 -26.01 -11.91
N LYS A 235 2.13 -26.98 -12.80
CA LYS A 235 0.82 -27.50 -13.17
C LYS A 235 0.78 -29.01 -13.05
N VAL A 236 -0.42 -29.60 -13.00
CA VAL A 236 -0.62 -31.05 -13.05
C VAL A 236 -1.48 -31.44 -14.25
N THR A 237 -1.23 -32.62 -14.79
CA THR A 237 -2.11 -33.29 -15.75
C THR A 237 -2.48 -34.66 -15.20
N GLY A 238 -3.76 -35.06 -15.29
CA GLY A 238 -4.27 -36.27 -14.67
C GLY A 238 -4.95 -35.99 -13.32
N GLY A 239 -4.65 -36.78 -12.30
CA GLY A 239 -5.20 -36.62 -10.96
C GLY A 239 -4.60 -35.45 -10.15
N GLY A 240 -5.39 -34.92 -9.21
CA GLY A 240 -4.95 -33.86 -8.31
C GLY A 240 -3.73 -34.26 -7.47
N ARG A 241 -2.86 -33.29 -7.18
CA ARG A 241 -1.64 -33.47 -6.37
C ARG A 241 -1.48 -32.28 -5.44
N ALA A 242 -0.75 -32.43 -4.34
CA ALA A 242 -0.34 -31.29 -3.50
C ALA A 242 1.13 -31.38 -3.11
N LEU A 243 1.82 -30.24 -3.16
CA LEU A 243 3.20 -30.11 -2.71
C LEU A 243 3.24 -29.76 -1.23
N ALA A 244 4.24 -30.30 -0.51
CA ALA A 244 4.69 -29.71 0.74
C ALA A 244 5.19 -28.28 0.47
N THR A 245 4.85 -27.36 1.36
CA THR A 245 5.50 -26.03 1.40
C THR A 245 6.70 -26.08 2.35
N HIS A 246 7.47 -24.99 2.43
CA HIS A 246 8.46 -24.73 3.49
C HIS A 246 7.84 -24.60 4.90
N ARG A 247 6.52 -24.72 5.02
CA ARG A 247 5.75 -24.65 6.27
C ARG A 247 5.11 -25.99 6.66
N HIS A 248 5.34 -27.05 5.88
CA HIS A 248 4.89 -28.39 6.23
C HIS A 248 5.74 -28.95 7.39
N SER A 249 5.11 -29.38 8.49
CA SER A 249 5.82 -29.71 9.73
C SER A 249 6.55 -31.06 9.73
N ALA A 250 6.28 -31.93 8.76
CA ALA A 250 6.81 -33.29 8.71
C ALA A 250 7.32 -33.73 7.32
N ALA A 251 7.28 -32.84 6.32
CA ALA A 251 7.66 -33.17 4.95
C ALA A 251 8.75 -32.20 4.49
N THR A 252 9.71 -32.69 3.70
CA THR A 252 10.80 -31.86 3.20
C THR A 252 10.25 -30.84 2.20
N ALA A 253 10.55 -29.57 2.46
CA ALA A 253 10.26 -28.46 1.57
C ALA A 253 10.91 -28.66 0.19
N PRO A 254 10.33 -28.10 -0.89
CA PRO A 254 10.99 -28.05 -2.18
C PRO A 254 12.37 -27.39 -2.09
N ARG A 255 13.35 -27.94 -2.82
CA ARG A 255 14.71 -27.40 -2.94
C ARG A 255 15.34 -27.79 -4.27
N ILE A 256 16.32 -27.00 -4.71
CA ILE A 256 17.18 -27.37 -5.84
C ILE A 256 18.60 -27.59 -5.31
N ASN A 257 19.16 -28.77 -5.53
CA ASN A 257 20.59 -29.00 -5.34
C ASN A 257 21.31 -28.61 -6.63
N VAL A 258 22.36 -27.78 -6.54
CA VAL A 258 23.08 -27.24 -7.69
C VAL A 258 24.56 -27.59 -7.59
N THR A 259 25.15 -27.97 -8.72
CA THR A 259 26.60 -27.96 -8.95
C THR A 259 26.91 -26.85 -9.96
N TYR A 260 27.84 -25.98 -9.62
CA TYR A 260 28.26 -24.86 -10.45
C TYR A 260 29.39 -25.26 -11.42
N GLY A 261 29.68 -24.37 -12.39
CA GLY A 261 30.76 -24.57 -13.38
C GLY A 261 32.14 -24.81 -12.76
N ASP A 262 32.41 -24.18 -11.61
CA ASP A 262 33.65 -24.33 -10.83
C ASP A 262 33.70 -25.59 -9.95
N GLY A 263 32.66 -26.45 -10.02
CA GLY A 263 32.54 -27.66 -9.21
C GLY A 263 32.00 -27.44 -7.79
N THR A 264 31.85 -26.19 -7.33
CA THR A 264 31.22 -25.92 -6.02
C THR A 264 29.73 -26.26 -6.04
N THR A 265 29.16 -26.57 -4.88
CA THR A 265 27.75 -26.97 -4.75
C THR A 265 26.97 -26.06 -3.80
N ALA A 266 25.66 -25.97 -4.02
CA ALA A 266 24.75 -25.26 -3.14
C ALA A 266 23.38 -25.95 -3.08
N VAL A 267 22.64 -25.68 -2.00
CA VAL A 267 21.21 -26.01 -1.89
C VAL A 267 20.43 -24.70 -1.95
N LEU A 268 19.56 -24.57 -2.93
CA LEU A 268 18.66 -23.42 -3.10
C LEU A 268 17.30 -23.79 -2.50
N PRO A 269 16.97 -23.36 -1.26
CA PRO A 269 15.66 -23.62 -0.65
C PRO A 269 14.54 -22.87 -1.39
N ALA A 270 13.31 -23.37 -1.28
CA ALA A 270 12.14 -22.64 -1.72
C ALA A 270 11.91 -21.38 -0.88
N ARG A 271 11.69 -20.23 -1.55
CA ARG A 271 11.23 -18.97 -0.97
C ARG A 271 9.71 -18.88 -0.88
N ALA A 272 9.01 -19.49 -1.83
CA ALA A 272 7.55 -19.48 -1.92
C ALA A 272 7.03 -20.80 -2.52
N CYS A 273 5.89 -21.29 -2.02
CA CYS A 273 5.18 -22.44 -2.58
C CYS A 273 3.67 -22.22 -2.40
N VAL A 274 3.07 -21.42 -3.28
CA VAL A 274 1.74 -20.84 -3.09
C VAL A 274 0.75 -21.38 -4.12
N GLN A 275 -0.36 -21.95 -3.66
CA GLN A 275 -1.45 -22.39 -4.53
C GLN A 275 -2.15 -21.21 -5.21
N LEU A 276 -2.37 -21.32 -6.53
CA LEU A 276 -3.13 -20.36 -7.34
C LEU A 276 -4.54 -20.90 -7.59
N VAL A 277 -5.49 -20.53 -6.72
CA VAL A 277 -6.87 -21.09 -6.72
C VAL A 277 -7.82 -20.25 -7.59
N PRO A 278 -8.54 -20.86 -8.56
CA PRO A 278 -9.55 -20.14 -9.35
C PRO A 278 -10.76 -19.75 -8.51
N GLY A 279 -11.44 -18.66 -8.88
CA GLY A 279 -12.70 -18.25 -8.24
C GLY A 279 -12.58 -17.64 -6.84
N THR A 280 -11.38 -17.50 -6.28
CA THR A 280 -11.12 -16.71 -5.07
C THR A 280 -10.34 -15.44 -5.42
N ALA A 281 -10.65 -14.35 -4.72
CA ALA A 281 -9.85 -13.13 -4.77
C ALA A 281 -8.60 -13.20 -3.88
N TYR A 282 -8.50 -14.19 -2.98
CA TYR A 282 -7.49 -14.28 -1.93
C TYR A 282 -6.27 -15.12 -2.30
N THR A 283 -5.10 -14.70 -1.82
CA THR A 283 -3.85 -15.49 -1.87
C THR A 283 -3.90 -16.68 -0.92
N ARG A 284 -3.00 -17.66 -1.13
CA ARG A 284 -2.85 -18.84 -0.25
C ARG A 284 -1.51 -18.88 0.48
N ILE A 285 -0.88 -17.71 0.66
CA ILE A 285 0.41 -17.59 1.34
C ILE A 285 0.33 -18.14 2.76
N GLY A 286 1.40 -18.82 3.19
CA GLY A 286 1.44 -19.46 4.49
C GLY A 286 0.65 -20.77 4.60
N SER A 287 0.11 -21.34 3.53
CA SER A 287 -0.47 -22.69 3.58
C SER A 287 0.59 -23.74 3.91
N LYS A 288 0.21 -24.87 4.54
CA LYS A 288 1.15 -26.00 4.79
C LYS A 288 1.34 -26.88 3.56
N GLU A 289 0.30 -27.02 2.76
CA GLU A 289 0.30 -27.70 1.46
C GLU A 289 -0.08 -26.71 0.36
N ALA A 290 0.43 -26.93 -0.85
CA ALA A 290 0.01 -26.24 -2.07
C ALA A 290 -0.56 -27.26 -3.07
N PRO A 291 -1.88 -27.49 -3.09
CA PRO A 291 -2.52 -28.30 -4.12
C PRO A 291 -2.32 -27.70 -5.51
N ILE A 292 -2.02 -28.53 -6.50
CA ILE A 292 -1.68 -28.15 -7.88
C ILE A 292 -2.90 -28.28 -8.81
N ASP A 293 -4.11 -28.20 -8.26
CA ASP A 293 -5.38 -28.50 -8.97
C ASP A 293 -5.56 -27.66 -10.25
N GLU A 294 -5.04 -26.42 -10.25
CA GLU A 294 -4.84 -25.60 -11.46
C GLU A 294 -3.34 -25.27 -11.62
N SER A 295 -2.76 -24.59 -10.63
CA SER A 295 -1.34 -24.22 -10.62
C SER A 295 -0.81 -23.85 -9.23
N VAL A 296 0.51 -23.90 -9.08
CA VAL A 296 1.27 -23.42 -7.93
C VAL A 296 2.36 -22.46 -8.41
N ALA A 297 2.50 -21.33 -7.72
CA ALA A 297 3.65 -20.44 -7.81
C ALA A 297 4.75 -20.97 -6.89
N LEU A 298 5.85 -21.47 -7.47
CA LEU A 298 6.97 -22.08 -6.76
C LEU A 298 8.25 -21.30 -7.06
N GLU A 299 8.92 -20.77 -6.04
CA GLU A 299 10.18 -20.03 -6.22
C GLU A 299 11.27 -20.52 -5.28
N PHE A 300 12.51 -20.48 -5.76
CA PHE A 300 13.74 -20.82 -5.06
C PHE A 300 14.68 -19.63 -4.98
N GLU A 301 15.74 -19.75 -4.18
CA GLU A 301 16.85 -18.81 -4.27
C GLU A 301 17.49 -18.81 -5.68
N MET A 302 18.04 -17.67 -6.10
CA MET A 302 18.75 -17.57 -7.37
C MET A 302 20.09 -18.33 -7.30
N PRO A 303 20.49 -19.07 -8.36
CA PRO A 303 21.86 -19.56 -8.48
C PRO A 303 22.84 -18.36 -8.49
N THR A 304 23.93 -18.46 -7.73
CA THR A 304 24.90 -17.35 -7.60
C THR A 304 26.06 -17.41 -8.60
N LYS A 305 26.16 -18.51 -9.36
CA LYS A 305 27.20 -18.78 -10.36
C LYS A 305 26.60 -19.56 -11.54
N PRO A 306 27.30 -19.64 -12.70
CA PRO A 306 26.87 -20.49 -13.82
C PRO A 306 26.62 -21.95 -13.40
N VAL A 307 25.43 -22.44 -13.72
CA VAL A 307 24.97 -23.79 -13.33
C VAL A 307 25.52 -24.86 -14.29
N LYS A 308 26.19 -25.87 -13.74
CA LYS A 308 26.65 -27.06 -14.48
C LYS A 308 25.62 -28.20 -14.43
N ALA A 309 25.04 -28.43 -13.27
CA ALA A 309 23.97 -29.40 -13.06
C ALA A 309 23.03 -28.91 -11.97
N ALA A 310 21.74 -29.20 -12.09
CA ALA A 310 20.77 -28.95 -11.03
C ALA A 310 19.73 -30.07 -10.93
N THR A 311 19.31 -30.37 -9.70
CA THR A 311 18.33 -31.40 -9.39
C THR A 311 17.29 -30.85 -8.43
N LEU A 312 16.03 -30.86 -8.85
CA LEU A 312 14.88 -30.49 -8.03
C LEU A 312 14.46 -31.66 -7.14
N THR A 313 14.30 -31.42 -5.84
CA THR A 313 13.56 -32.31 -4.94
C THR A 313 12.25 -31.63 -4.52
N VAL A 314 11.13 -32.33 -4.65
CA VAL A 314 9.82 -31.94 -4.08
C VAL A 314 9.22 -33.08 -3.28
N THR A 315 8.43 -32.75 -2.26
CA THR A 315 7.58 -33.75 -1.59
C THR A 315 6.14 -33.53 -2.00
N VAL A 316 5.50 -34.55 -2.55
CA VAL A 316 4.07 -34.56 -2.82
C VAL A 316 3.38 -35.17 -1.60
N THR A 317 2.55 -34.40 -0.90
CA THR A 317 1.86 -34.82 0.33
C THR A 317 0.51 -35.46 0.07
N ARG A 318 -0.10 -35.19 -1.09
CA ARG A 318 -1.39 -35.72 -1.51
C ARG A 318 -1.31 -36.35 -2.88
N HIS A 319 -1.56 -37.66 -2.94
CA HIS A 319 -1.77 -38.42 -4.17
C HIS A 319 -3.24 -38.82 -4.31
N THR A 320 -3.75 -38.80 -5.54
CA THR A 320 -5.00 -39.48 -5.93
C THR A 320 -4.65 -40.70 -6.78
N ALA A 321 -5.49 -41.74 -6.75
CA ALA A 321 -5.24 -43.01 -7.45
C ALA A 321 -5.03 -42.88 -8.97
N SER A 322 -5.55 -41.83 -9.61
CA SER A 322 -5.29 -41.55 -11.02
C SER A 322 -3.83 -41.19 -11.28
N ALA A 323 -3.27 -41.77 -12.35
CA ALA A 323 -1.95 -41.41 -12.87
C ALA A 323 -1.87 -39.90 -13.17
N SER A 324 -0.76 -39.28 -12.80
CA SER A 324 -0.58 -37.83 -12.89
C SER A 324 0.86 -37.45 -13.24
N THR A 325 1.01 -36.38 -14.01
CA THR A 325 2.31 -35.76 -14.31
C THR A 325 2.30 -34.31 -13.85
N ILE A 326 3.22 -33.96 -12.96
CA ILE A 326 3.48 -32.58 -12.53
C ILE A 326 4.50 -31.98 -13.50
N LYS A 327 4.25 -30.76 -13.98
CA LYS A 327 5.09 -30.05 -14.95
C LYS A 327 5.44 -28.66 -14.43
N GLY A 328 6.68 -28.21 -14.60
CA GLY A 328 7.12 -26.86 -14.22
C GLY A 328 7.61 -26.04 -15.40
N TYR A 329 7.18 -24.78 -15.46
CA TYR A 329 7.53 -23.82 -16.50
C TYR A 329 8.08 -22.54 -15.87
N LEU A 330 9.06 -21.89 -16.48
CA LEU A 330 9.79 -20.78 -15.85
C LEU A 330 8.92 -19.51 -15.86
N ALA A 331 8.72 -18.89 -14.70
CA ALA A 331 7.80 -17.77 -14.56
C ALA A 331 8.24 -16.53 -15.38
N ASN A 332 7.26 -15.88 -16.00
CA ASN A 332 7.46 -14.73 -16.87
C ASN A 332 6.23 -13.80 -16.86
N PRO A 333 5.92 -13.17 -15.71
CA PRO A 333 4.84 -12.20 -15.60
C PRO A 333 5.05 -11.00 -16.55
N PRO A 334 3.98 -10.30 -16.93
CA PRO A 334 4.09 -8.97 -17.52
C PRO A 334 4.88 -8.05 -16.58
N ALA A 335 5.84 -7.31 -17.11
CA ALA A 335 6.61 -6.32 -16.38
C ALA A 335 6.65 -5.01 -17.18
N ASN A 336 6.73 -3.89 -16.46
CA ASN A 336 6.58 -2.58 -17.08
C ASN A 336 7.81 -2.23 -17.92
N ASN A 337 7.60 -2.15 -19.23
CA ASN A 337 8.59 -1.73 -20.24
C ASN A 337 8.20 -0.41 -20.91
N SER A 338 7.20 0.32 -20.37
CA SER A 338 6.81 1.63 -20.86
C SER A 338 7.98 2.62 -20.71
N PRO A 339 8.34 3.39 -21.75
CA PRO A 339 9.48 4.30 -21.69
C PRO A 339 9.25 5.40 -20.65
N VAL A 340 10.31 5.77 -19.93
CA VAL A 340 10.25 6.89 -19.00
C VAL A 340 9.95 8.17 -19.79
N THR A 341 8.87 8.85 -19.42
CA THR A 341 8.54 10.17 -19.96
C THR A 341 9.19 11.23 -19.09
N LEU A 342 10.03 12.08 -19.68
CA LEU A 342 10.70 13.17 -18.97
C LEU A 342 9.84 14.44 -18.99
N GLY A 343 9.74 15.12 -17.86
CA GLY A 343 9.10 16.43 -17.72
C GLY A 343 10.12 17.58 -17.60
N VAL A 344 9.61 18.79 -17.34
CA VAL A 344 10.40 20.04 -17.18
C VAL A 344 11.65 19.87 -16.32
N ALA A 345 11.55 19.13 -15.20
CA ALA A 345 12.65 18.90 -14.28
C ALA A 345 13.87 18.15 -14.86
N ALA A 346 13.76 17.53 -16.05
CA ALA A 346 14.92 16.93 -16.73
C ALA A 346 15.98 17.98 -17.14
N ASN A 347 15.58 19.24 -17.32
CA ASN A 347 16.48 20.35 -17.62
C ASN A 347 17.16 20.95 -16.37
N TYR A 348 16.80 20.48 -15.17
CA TYR A 348 17.22 21.06 -13.89
C TYR A 348 17.89 19.99 -13.01
N PRO A 349 19.20 19.75 -13.17
CA PRO A 349 19.94 18.76 -12.38
C PRO A 349 19.76 18.99 -10.88
N ASN A 350 19.26 17.97 -10.18
CA ASN A 350 18.93 18.04 -8.75
C ASN A 350 18.03 19.24 -8.37
N ASP A 351 17.09 19.57 -9.26
CA ASP A 351 16.08 20.64 -9.15
C ASP A 351 16.67 22.06 -8.96
N LEU A 352 17.98 22.23 -9.20
CA LEU A 352 18.65 23.51 -9.12
C LEU A 352 18.09 24.48 -10.17
N GLY A 353 17.57 25.63 -9.73
CA GLY A 353 16.95 26.62 -10.61
C GLY A 353 15.50 26.34 -11.03
N LEU A 354 14.96 25.15 -10.75
CA LEU A 354 13.60 24.74 -11.16
C LEU A 354 12.50 25.71 -10.67
N LYS A 355 12.70 26.36 -9.53
CA LYS A 355 11.80 27.39 -8.97
C LYS A 355 11.56 28.58 -9.91
N GLY A 356 12.50 28.88 -10.81
CA GLY A 356 12.39 30.01 -11.75
C GLY A 356 11.69 29.69 -13.08
N ASP A 357 11.34 28.42 -13.33
CA ASP A 357 10.62 28.05 -14.56
C ASP A 357 9.15 28.53 -14.50
N PRO A 358 8.62 29.22 -15.54
CA PRO A 358 7.28 29.80 -15.52
C PRO A 358 6.14 28.77 -15.47
N SER A 359 6.41 27.49 -15.73
CA SER A 359 5.43 26.39 -15.59
C SER A 359 5.33 25.84 -14.16
N ILE A 360 6.23 26.25 -13.25
CA ILE A 360 6.37 25.68 -11.90
C ILE A 360 5.60 26.52 -10.86
N LEU A 361 4.45 26.00 -10.44
CA LEU A 361 3.59 26.63 -9.42
C LEU A 361 4.17 26.56 -7.98
N PHE A 362 5.02 25.57 -7.72
CA PHE A 362 5.65 25.33 -6.41
C PHE A 362 6.89 24.46 -6.58
N ALA A 363 7.99 24.80 -5.89
CA ALA A 363 9.22 24.01 -5.87
C ALA A 363 10.06 24.36 -4.63
N GLN A 364 10.66 23.34 -4.01
CA GLN A 364 11.59 23.48 -2.90
C GLN A 364 12.76 22.53 -3.09
N ARG A 365 13.96 22.99 -2.69
CA ARG A 365 15.22 22.26 -2.71
C ARG A 365 15.85 22.43 -1.33
N TYR A 366 16.00 21.34 -0.58
CA TYR A 366 16.44 21.39 0.82
C TYR A 366 17.97 21.46 0.90
N GLU A 367 18.50 22.66 0.90
CA GLU A 367 19.94 22.94 0.83
C GLU A 367 20.60 22.99 2.22
N ASP A 368 21.88 22.61 2.30
CA ASP A 368 22.64 22.75 3.54
C ASP A 368 22.79 24.21 3.98
N GLY A 369 22.84 24.44 5.29
CA GLY A 369 22.85 25.78 5.88
C GLY A 369 21.47 26.46 5.99
N THR A 370 20.42 25.89 5.40
CA THR A 370 19.05 26.42 5.50
C THR A 370 18.30 25.96 6.75
N THR A 371 17.22 26.66 7.08
CA THR A 371 16.38 26.47 8.26
C THR A 371 14.94 26.10 7.89
N LEU A 372 14.12 25.71 8.88
CA LEU A 372 12.70 25.42 8.62
C LEU A 372 11.91 26.64 8.11
N ALA A 373 12.31 27.86 8.51
CA ALA A 373 11.68 29.11 8.10
C ALA A 373 11.90 29.43 6.60
N ASP A 374 12.88 28.80 5.95
CA ASP A 374 13.12 28.94 4.52
C ASP A 374 12.10 28.19 3.67
N TYR A 375 11.43 27.17 4.25
CA TYR A 375 10.47 26.31 3.57
C TYR A 375 9.04 26.41 4.10
N ILE A 376 8.85 26.95 5.30
CA ILE A 376 7.54 27.12 5.95
C ILE A 376 7.32 28.59 6.29
N LEU A 377 6.15 29.12 5.94
CA LEU A 377 5.69 30.45 6.31
C LEU A 377 5.48 30.52 7.83
N ASN A 378 6.07 31.54 8.46
CA ASN A 378 5.74 31.92 9.83
C ASN A 378 4.40 32.66 9.88
N ALA A 379 3.33 31.97 9.48
CA ALA A 379 1.96 32.44 9.53
C ALA A 379 1.23 31.81 10.72
N PRO A 380 0.31 32.53 11.39
CA PRO A 380 -0.59 31.91 12.37
C PRO A 380 -1.44 30.82 11.72
N TYR A 381 -1.86 29.82 12.52
CA TYR A 381 -2.60 28.64 12.02
C TYR A 381 -3.79 29.02 11.16
N LEU A 382 -3.78 28.56 9.91
CA LEU A 382 -4.76 28.94 8.93
C LEU A 382 -5.98 28.02 8.98
N ASN A 383 -7.09 28.53 9.51
CA ASN A 383 -8.38 27.87 9.38
C ASN A 383 -8.92 28.03 7.95
N VAL A 384 -8.47 27.14 7.05
CA VAL A 384 -8.92 27.08 5.65
C VAL A 384 -10.41 26.79 5.49
N TRP A 385 -11.12 26.37 6.54
CA TRP A 385 -12.56 26.09 6.50
C TRP A 385 -13.45 27.33 6.68
N ASP A 386 -12.90 28.39 7.27
CA ASP A 386 -13.63 29.63 7.49
C ASP A 386 -13.60 30.46 6.20
N LEU A 387 -14.75 30.56 5.52
CA LEU A 387 -14.90 31.34 4.29
C LEU A 387 -14.56 32.82 4.48
N SER A 388 -14.62 33.37 5.69
CA SER A 388 -14.23 34.76 5.94
C SER A 388 -12.73 35.00 5.68
N ASN A 389 -11.90 33.96 5.70
CA ASN A 389 -10.47 34.02 5.36
C ASN A 389 -10.20 34.05 3.85
N TRP A 390 -11.18 33.74 3.00
CA TRP A 390 -11.01 33.64 1.55
C TRP A 390 -11.49 34.88 0.81
N ASP A 391 -10.87 35.14 -0.35
CA ASP A 391 -11.28 36.18 -1.28
C ASP A 391 -12.72 35.89 -1.79
N PRO A 392 -13.70 36.76 -1.52
CA PRO A 392 -15.11 36.48 -1.83
C PRO A 392 -15.41 36.45 -3.33
N GLU A 393 -14.52 36.99 -4.18
CA GLU A 393 -14.68 36.89 -5.65
C GLU A 393 -14.61 35.42 -6.13
N LEU A 394 -13.81 34.58 -5.47
CA LEU A 394 -13.68 33.15 -5.82
C LEU A 394 -14.99 32.35 -5.69
N PHE A 395 -15.95 32.88 -4.93
CA PHE A 395 -17.25 32.26 -4.69
C PHE A 395 -18.41 33.11 -5.23
N GLY A 396 -18.12 34.21 -5.94
CA GLY A 396 -19.12 35.16 -6.42
C GLY A 396 -19.91 35.86 -5.30
N THR A 397 -19.34 35.96 -4.09
CA THR A 397 -20.02 36.53 -2.91
C THR A 397 -19.63 37.98 -2.60
N GLY A 398 -18.70 38.56 -3.36
CA GLY A 398 -18.25 39.94 -3.18
C GLY A 398 -17.10 40.32 -4.12
N ALA A 399 -16.62 41.56 -4.00
CA ALA A 399 -15.50 42.08 -4.78
C ALA A 399 -14.14 41.49 -4.32
N ALA A 400 -13.19 41.41 -5.24
CA ALA A 400 -11.84 40.89 -5.01
C ALA A 400 -11.17 41.49 -3.76
N ASN A 401 -10.56 40.64 -2.94
CA ASN A 401 -9.80 41.06 -1.75
C ASN A 401 -8.42 40.39 -1.70
N PRO A 402 -7.34 41.07 -2.14
CA PRO A 402 -5.99 40.50 -2.17
C PRO A 402 -5.36 40.29 -0.79
N ALA A 403 -5.95 40.80 0.30
CA ALA A 403 -5.51 40.51 1.67
C ALA A 403 -6.00 39.15 2.20
N LYS A 404 -6.75 38.40 1.39
CA LYS A 404 -7.35 37.09 1.72
C LYS A 404 -6.83 35.96 0.85
N LEU A 405 -7.18 34.72 1.23
CA LEU A 405 -6.73 33.51 0.54
C LEU A 405 -7.28 33.41 -0.89
N PRO A 406 -6.48 32.87 -1.84
CA PRO A 406 -5.16 32.27 -1.66
C PRO A 406 -4.00 33.28 -1.69
N THR A 407 -4.27 34.56 -1.93
CA THR A 407 -3.23 35.59 -2.13
C THR A 407 -2.44 35.87 -0.85
N ALA A 408 -3.13 36.20 0.24
CA ALA A 408 -2.51 36.52 1.52
C ALA A 408 -3.38 36.08 2.71
N PHE A 409 -2.82 36.12 3.92
CA PHE A 409 -3.55 35.96 5.17
C PHE A 409 -2.91 36.82 6.26
N ASN A 410 -3.68 37.68 6.91
CA ASN A 410 -3.20 38.63 7.92
C ASN A 410 -1.95 39.41 7.49
N GLY A 411 -1.90 39.86 6.23
CA GLY A 411 -0.77 40.57 5.62
C GLY A 411 0.40 39.71 5.17
N THR A 412 0.43 38.41 5.49
CA THR A 412 1.46 37.47 5.02
C THR A 412 1.06 36.92 3.64
N PRO A 413 1.89 37.06 2.59
CA PRO A 413 1.64 36.40 1.30
C PRO A 413 1.61 34.87 1.44
N ILE A 414 0.68 34.21 0.74
CA ILE A 414 0.49 32.75 0.83
C ILE A 414 0.88 32.06 -0.49
N ALA A 415 0.07 32.21 -1.55
CA ALA A 415 0.35 31.62 -2.85
C ALA A 415 1.57 32.26 -3.55
N GLY A 416 2.27 31.49 -4.38
CA GLY A 416 3.45 31.97 -5.11
C GLY A 416 4.71 32.19 -4.27
N THR A 417 4.67 31.94 -2.96
CA THR A 417 5.86 32.04 -2.08
C THR A 417 6.84 30.88 -2.23
N HIS A 418 6.38 29.75 -2.78
CA HIS A 418 7.05 28.44 -2.74
C HIS A 418 7.36 27.97 -1.31
N LYS A 419 6.58 28.42 -0.32
CA LYS A 419 6.65 27.97 1.09
C LYS A 419 5.34 27.29 1.50
N TRP A 420 5.44 26.28 2.36
CA TRP A 420 4.28 25.65 2.99
C TRP A 420 3.72 26.55 4.09
N PHE A 421 2.46 26.36 4.47
CA PHE A 421 1.94 26.82 5.76
C PHE A 421 1.35 25.67 6.56
N LEU A 422 1.27 25.85 7.88
CA LEU A 422 0.64 24.91 8.80
C LEU A 422 -0.87 25.19 8.87
N LYS A 423 -1.68 24.23 8.39
CA LYS A 423 -3.14 24.27 8.59
C LYS A 423 -3.53 24.04 10.05
N GLN A 424 -2.71 23.32 10.81
CA GLN A 424 -2.90 23.04 12.23
C GLN A 424 -1.55 22.79 12.93
N ASN A 425 -1.50 22.96 14.25
CA ASN A 425 -0.31 22.66 15.03
C ASN A 425 -0.04 21.15 15.04
N THR A 426 1.15 20.73 14.62
CA THR A 426 1.60 19.33 14.68
C THR A 426 2.71 19.11 15.72
N GLY A 427 3.04 20.13 16.52
CA GLY A 427 4.16 20.13 17.46
C GLY A 427 5.51 20.08 16.75
N ASN A 428 6.54 19.64 17.46
CA ASN A 428 7.93 19.54 16.96
C ASN A 428 8.15 18.30 16.07
N THR A 429 7.20 17.99 15.19
CA THR A 429 7.19 16.81 14.30
C THR A 429 7.86 17.06 12.95
N ILE A 430 8.11 18.32 12.60
CA ILE A 430 8.70 18.73 11.31
C ILE A 430 10.02 19.44 11.58
N SER A 431 11.07 19.06 10.85
CA SER A 431 12.37 19.74 10.87
C SER A 431 13.01 19.72 9.47
N VAL A 432 13.99 20.58 9.23
CA VAL A 432 14.95 20.39 8.13
C VAL A 432 16.18 19.71 8.73
N VAL A 433 16.76 18.76 8.00
CA VAL A 433 18.03 18.12 8.35
C VAL A 433 19.04 18.32 7.21
N PRO A 434 20.31 18.62 7.49
CA PRO A 434 21.34 18.79 6.47
C PRO A 434 21.76 17.44 5.85
N SER A 435 22.52 17.48 4.75
CA SER A 435 23.06 16.31 4.06
C SER A 435 24.00 15.47 4.96
N THR A 436 24.60 16.11 5.97
CA THR A 436 25.46 15.49 7.01
C THR A 436 24.68 14.82 8.15
N HIS A 437 23.35 14.80 8.13
CA HIS A 437 22.55 14.21 9.20
C HIS A 437 22.72 12.69 9.31
N SER A 438 23.13 12.21 10.49
CA SER A 438 23.37 10.79 10.78
C SER A 438 22.18 10.06 11.42
N GLY A 439 21.10 10.76 11.76
CA GLY A 439 19.91 10.19 12.39
C GLY A 439 19.07 9.34 11.43
N ASP A 440 18.28 8.42 11.97
CA ASP A 440 17.31 7.59 11.23
C ASP A 440 17.88 6.83 10.00
N GLY A 441 19.20 6.53 10.03
CA GLY A 441 19.96 5.93 8.93
C GLY A 441 19.96 6.79 7.66
N PHE A 442 19.78 8.11 7.78
CA PHE A 442 19.70 9.04 6.67
C PHE A 442 20.99 9.00 5.85
N ALA A 443 20.82 8.96 4.53
CA ALA A 443 21.85 9.24 3.55
C ALA A 443 21.26 10.30 2.62
N PRO A 444 21.98 11.38 2.29
CA PRO A 444 21.47 12.41 1.40
C PRO A 444 21.26 11.86 0.00
N SER A 445 20.29 12.41 -0.73
CA SER A 445 20.03 12.00 -2.11
C SER A 445 21.05 12.56 -3.12
N SER A 446 21.80 13.60 -2.71
CA SER A 446 22.97 14.16 -3.42
C SER A 446 23.79 14.99 -2.39
N PRO A 447 25.11 15.18 -2.58
CA PRO A 447 25.89 16.07 -1.72
C PRO A 447 25.30 17.49 -1.64
N GLY A 448 25.35 18.11 -0.46
CA GLY A 448 24.78 19.45 -0.22
C GLY A 448 23.25 19.52 -0.15
N LEU A 449 22.55 18.38 -0.30
CA LEU A 449 21.10 18.29 -0.17
C LEU A 449 20.68 17.51 1.07
N GLY A 450 20.09 18.24 2.01
CA GLY A 450 19.36 17.74 3.14
C GLY A 450 17.95 17.26 2.79
N ALA A 451 17.04 17.33 3.77
CA ALA A 451 15.62 17.01 3.58
C ALA A 451 14.73 17.68 4.62
N MET A 452 13.45 17.91 4.26
CA MET A 452 12.40 18.03 5.27
C MET A 452 12.13 16.65 5.89
N ARG A 453 12.37 16.55 7.20
CA ARG A 453 12.13 15.37 8.02
C ARG A 453 10.78 15.53 8.73
N ILE A 454 9.92 14.53 8.57
CA ILE A 454 8.59 14.47 9.20
C ILE A 454 8.53 13.23 10.09
N VAL A 455 8.31 13.44 11.38
CA VAL A 455 8.13 12.37 12.38
C VAL A 455 6.65 12.15 12.57
N ILE A 456 6.17 10.92 12.35
CA ILE A 456 4.86 10.47 12.80
C ILE A 456 5.04 9.86 14.21
N PRO A 457 4.53 10.48 15.29
CA PRO A 457 4.66 9.92 16.63
C PRO A 457 4.04 8.52 16.72
N ARG A 458 4.69 7.60 17.45
CA ARG A 458 4.09 6.31 17.77
C ARG A 458 3.08 6.46 18.92
N ASP A 459 2.06 5.62 18.94
CA ASP A 459 1.29 5.42 20.17
C ASP A 459 2.13 4.64 21.20
N ASN A 460 2.09 5.09 22.46
CA ASN A 460 2.85 4.51 23.57
C ASN A 460 2.05 3.48 24.39
N GLY A 461 0.76 3.32 24.16
CA GLY A 461 -0.13 2.39 24.87
C GLY A 461 0.37 0.94 24.91
N ALA A 462 -0.03 0.19 25.92
CA ALA A 462 0.31 -1.23 26.07
C ALA A 462 -0.31 -2.10 24.94
N ASP A 463 0.19 -3.32 24.75
CA ASP A 463 -0.43 -4.28 23.83
C ASP A 463 -1.88 -4.58 24.29
N GLY A 464 -2.84 -4.44 23.38
CA GLY A 464 -4.28 -4.54 23.66
C GLY A 464 -4.92 -3.30 24.30
N ALA A 465 -4.21 -2.19 24.46
CA ALA A 465 -4.76 -0.94 24.98
C ALA A 465 -5.77 -0.27 24.01
N SER A 466 -6.65 0.57 24.58
CA SER A 466 -7.51 1.48 23.82
C SER A 466 -6.77 2.80 23.58
N VAL A 467 -6.58 3.17 22.32
CA VAL A 467 -5.76 4.31 21.90
C VAL A 467 -6.53 5.35 21.07
N GLY A 468 -7.83 5.16 20.87
CA GLY A 468 -8.64 6.04 20.03
C GLY A 468 -8.55 5.70 18.54
N TYR A 469 -9.28 6.48 17.73
CA TYR A 469 -9.27 6.38 16.26
C TYR A 469 -8.36 7.42 15.58
N GLY A 470 -7.90 8.45 16.30
CA GLY A 470 -7.29 9.65 15.71
C GLY A 470 -5.93 9.43 15.01
N GLY A 471 -5.22 8.34 15.34
CA GLY A 471 -3.83 8.14 14.92
C GLY A 471 -2.91 9.25 15.45
N SER A 472 -1.76 9.41 14.81
CA SER A 472 -0.81 10.49 15.12
C SER A 472 -0.56 11.33 13.88
N THR A 473 -0.70 12.66 13.99
CA THR A 473 -0.38 13.57 12.89
C THR A 473 1.12 13.84 12.87
N GLY A 474 1.78 13.56 11.74
CA GLY A 474 3.18 13.98 11.50
C GLY A 474 3.30 15.36 10.87
N SER A 475 2.39 15.72 9.96
CA SER A 475 2.34 17.03 9.32
C SER A 475 0.95 17.29 8.71
N ASP A 476 0.54 18.55 8.62
CA ASP A 476 -0.61 18.99 7.80
C ASP A 476 -0.20 20.29 7.08
N LEU A 477 0.77 20.15 6.17
CA LEU A 477 1.36 21.22 5.38
C LEU A 477 0.59 21.44 4.08
N TRP A 478 0.33 22.70 3.77
CA TRP A 478 -0.45 23.10 2.60
C TRP A 478 0.30 24.17 1.81
N ALA A 479 0.05 24.19 0.50
CA ALA A 479 0.41 25.27 -0.40
C ALA A 479 -0.84 25.58 -1.24
N LEU A 480 -1.18 26.86 -1.40
CA LEU A 480 -2.30 27.27 -2.25
C LEU A 480 -1.80 27.66 -3.63
N PHE A 481 -2.55 27.28 -4.66
CA PHE A 481 -2.31 27.75 -6.02
C PHE A 481 -2.60 29.25 -6.12
N PRO A 482 -1.89 30.00 -7.00
CA PRO A 482 -2.22 31.39 -7.29
C PRO A 482 -3.68 31.55 -7.70
N LYS A 483 -4.32 32.65 -7.28
CA LYS A 483 -5.74 32.95 -7.55
C LYS A 483 -6.11 32.78 -9.03
N ALA A 484 -5.22 33.20 -9.94
CA ALA A 484 -5.41 33.13 -11.39
C ALA A 484 -5.52 31.70 -11.98
N VAL A 485 -5.18 30.65 -11.23
CA VAL A 485 -5.28 29.23 -11.68
C VAL A 485 -6.02 28.34 -10.67
N ALA A 486 -6.43 28.87 -9.52
CA ALA A 486 -7.12 28.11 -8.49
C ALA A 486 -8.48 27.60 -8.99
N GLY A 487 -8.68 26.27 -9.00
CA GLY A 487 -9.90 25.64 -9.51
C GLY A 487 -10.00 25.54 -11.04
N LEU A 488 -9.03 26.07 -11.80
CA LEU A 488 -9.07 26.11 -13.28
C LEU A 488 -8.22 25.04 -13.97
N LEU A 489 -7.38 24.31 -13.23
CA LEU A 489 -6.49 23.28 -13.77
C LEU A 489 -7.22 21.93 -13.90
N ASP A 490 -7.40 21.44 -15.13
CA ASP A 490 -7.91 20.09 -15.41
C ASP A 490 -6.84 19.00 -15.19
N GLU A 491 -5.57 19.40 -15.17
CA GLU A 491 -4.43 18.50 -15.09
C GLU A 491 -3.33 19.10 -14.20
N THR A 492 -2.78 18.29 -13.30
CA THR A 492 -1.73 18.69 -12.35
C THR A 492 -0.64 17.61 -12.25
N TYR A 493 0.60 18.06 -12.10
CA TYR A 493 1.77 17.21 -11.91
C TYR A 493 2.46 17.59 -10.60
N VAL A 494 2.81 16.59 -9.80
CA VAL A 494 3.57 16.77 -8.55
C VAL A 494 4.72 15.77 -8.54
N ARG A 495 5.94 16.25 -8.29
CA ARG A 495 7.16 15.45 -8.24
C ARG A 495 7.91 15.72 -6.96
N PHE A 496 8.36 14.67 -6.27
CA PHE A 496 9.15 14.80 -5.04
C PHE A 496 10.03 13.56 -4.79
N ARG A 497 11.10 13.73 -4.01
CA ARG A 497 11.88 12.63 -3.44
C ARG A 497 11.27 12.22 -2.10
N VAL A 498 11.13 10.91 -1.85
CA VAL A 498 10.71 10.37 -0.55
C VAL A 498 11.67 9.29 -0.06
N ARG A 499 11.91 9.25 1.26
CA ARG A 499 12.59 8.15 1.94
C ARG A 499 11.77 7.75 3.17
N PHE A 500 11.38 6.48 3.24
CA PHE A 500 10.72 5.93 4.42
C PHE A 500 11.76 5.42 5.42
N ALA A 501 12.02 6.22 6.46
CA ALA A 501 12.88 5.86 7.58
C ALA A 501 12.18 4.86 8.52
N VAL A 502 12.11 3.59 8.12
CA VAL A 502 11.26 2.60 8.81
C VAL A 502 11.85 1.20 8.77
N THR A 503 11.98 0.55 9.92
CA THR A 503 12.35 -0.87 9.99
C THR A 503 11.08 -1.73 10.08
N PRO A 504 10.76 -2.58 9.07
CA PRO A 504 9.70 -3.58 9.14
C PRO A 504 9.82 -4.43 10.40
N LYS A 505 8.70 -4.76 11.04
CA LYS A 505 8.65 -5.60 12.24
C LYS A 505 7.96 -6.92 11.91
N ALA A 506 8.38 -8.00 12.54
CA ALA A 506 7.61 -9.24 12.52
C ALA A 506 6.26 -9.03 13.21
N LEU A 507 5.22 -9.79 12.82
CA LEU A 507 3.90 -9.71 13.44
C LEU A 507 3.94 -9.95 14.95
N ALA A 508 4.77 -10.89 15.43
CA ALA A 508 4.98 -11.13 16.87
C ALA A 508 5.46 -9.87 17.64
N ASN A 509 6.26 -9.01 16.98
CA ASN A 509 6.82 -7.78 17.55
C ASN A 509 5.95 -6.53 17.27
N THR A 510 4.79 -6.72 16.65
CA THR A 510 3.80 -5.67 16.40
C THR A 510 2.79 -5.67 17.56
N LYS A 511 2.44 -4.49 18.10
CA LYS A 511 1.38 -4.37 19.11
C LYS A 511 0.02 -4.54 18.46
N ALA A 512 -0.99 -4.96 19.20
CA ALA A 512 -2.38 -4.77 18.81
C ALA A 512 -3.02 -3.63 19.63
N PHE A 513 -3.94 -2.88 19.04
CA PHE A 513 -4.64 -1.78 19.71
C PHE A 513 -6.14 -1.81 19.42
N ARG A 514 -6.92 -1.15 20.30
CA ARG A 514 -8.37 -0.94 20.16
C ARG A 514 -8.63 0.53 19.86
N THR A 515 -9.66 0.80 19.07
CA THR A 515 -10.19 2.15 18.86
C THR A 515 -10.88 2.71 20.09
N GLU A 516 -11.48 1.86 20.93
CA GLU A 516 -12.19 2.23 22.15
C GLU A 516 -12.24 1.06 23.15
N GLY A 517 -12.72 1.32 24.37
CA GLY A 517 -12.89 0.29 25.40
C GLY A 517 -13.86 -0.82 24.95
N GLY A 518 -13.45 -2.08 25.11
CA GLY A 518 -14.26 -3.25 24.71
C GLY A 518 -14.26 -3.60 23.22
N ALA A 519 -13.85 -2.68 22.33
CA ALA A 519 -13.70 -2.98 20.90
C ALA A 519 -12.59 -4.00 20.64
N THR A 520 -12.67 -4.75 19.54
CA THR A 520 -11.69 -5.78 19.18
C THR A 520 -10.30 -5.17 18.95
N ALA A 521 -9.28 -5.72 19.60
CA ALA A 521 -7.90 -5.32 19.35
C ALA A 521 -7.42 -5.85 18.00
N THR A 522 -6.80 -5.00 17.19
CA THR A 522 -6.27 -5.33 15.85
C THR A 522 -4.78 -5.03 15.78
N TYR A 523 -4.04 -5.79 14.97
CA TYR A 523 -2.60 -5.57 14.77
C TYR A 523 -2.33 -4.15 14.26
N ALA A 524 -1.55 -3.38 15.02
CA ALA A 524 -1.20 -1.99 14.73
C ALA A 524 -0.10 -1.91 13.65
N ILE A 525 -0.45 -2.32 12.44
CA ILE A 525 0.37 -2.11 11.25
C ILE A 525 0.59 -0.61 11.07
N ARG A 526 1.83 -0.20 10.74
CA ARG A 526 2.11 1.20 10.41
C ARG A 526 1.50 1.51 9.04
N GLU A 527 0.37 2.19 9.06
CA GLU A 527 -0.25 2.75 7.87
C GLU A 527 -0.68 4.19 8.13
N GLY A 528 -0.89 4.96 7.07
CA GLY A 528 -1.21 6.38 7.20
C GLY A 528 -1.31 7.09 5.85
N LYS A 529 -1.15 8.41 5.88
CA LYS A 529 -1.04 9.28 4.70
C LYS A 529 0.37 9.85 4.62
N TRP A 530 0.83 10.15 3.41
CA TRP A 530 2.20 10.61 3.13
C TRP A 530 2.24 11.39 1.81
N GLY A 531 3.42 11.94 1.52
CA GLY A 531 3.74 12.52 0.22
C GLY A 531 2.96 13.80 -0.08
N LEU A 532 3.02 14.21 -1.34
CA LEU A 532 2.37 15.41 -1.85
C LEU A 532 1.28 15.03 -2.86
N GLY A 533 0.16 15.75 -2.85
CA GLY A 533 -0.98 15.47 -3.73
C GLY A 533 -1.92 16.67 -3.84
N THR A 534 -2.75 16.71 -4.88
CA THR A 534 -3.60 17.86 -5.19
C THR A 534 -5.05 17.68 -4.71
N HIS A 535 -5.53 18.72 -4.03
CA HIS A 535 -6.86 18.82 -3.43
C HIS A 535 -7.62 19.95 -4.13
N HIS A 536 -8.92 19.78 -4.33
CA HIS A 536 -9.84 20.85 -4.70
C HIS A 536 -10.92 20.87 -3.63
N TRP A 537 -10.90 21.93 -2.85
CA TRP A 537 -11.84 22.19 -1.78
C TRP A 537 -12.74 23.34 -2.22
N THR A 538 -14.03 23.21 -1.95
CA THR A 538 -15.02 24.27 -2.11
C THR A 538 -15.82 24.41 -0.82
N PHE A 539 -16.61 25.48 -0.72
CA PHE A 539 -17.58 25.65 0.37
C PHE A 539 -18.48 24.41 0.60
N PHE A 540 -18.80 23.66 -0.47
CA PHE A 540 -19.68 22.51 -0.40
C PHE A 540 -18.94 21.17 -0.13
N GLY A 541 -17.60 21.17 -0.08
CA GLY A 541 -16.81 20.04 0.40
C GLY A 541 -15.51 19.77 -0.37
N GLY A 542 -15.13 18.49 -0.51
CA GLY A 542 -13.87 18.09 -1.17
C GLY A 542 -12.66 17.88 -0.24
N ASN A 543 -12.89 17.75 1.07
CA ASN A 543 -11.84 17.45 2.04
C ASN A 543 -12.27 16.31 2.98
N ASN A 544 -11.32 15.81 3.76
CA ASN A 544 -11.32 14.54 4.48
C ASN A 544 -12.68 14.14 5.10
N ASN A 545 -13.07 12.88 4.90
CA ASN A 545 -14.28 12.20 5.40
C ASN A 545 -15.62 12.51 4.72
N VAL A 546 -15.74 13.55 3.89
CA VAL A 546 -16.96 13.79 3.08
C VAL A 546 -16.55 14.11 1.64
N GLY A 547 -16.99 13.27 0.68
CA GLY A 547 -16.66 13.39 -0.75
C GLY A 547 -17.29 14.59 -1.47
N GLY A 548 -17.64 15.65 -0.73
CA GLY A 548 -18.20 16.91 -1.20
C GLY A 548 -19.48 16.84 -2.00
N ASP A 549 -20.19 15.71 -2.01
CA ASP A 549 -21.44 15.52 -2.78
C ASP A 549 -21.36 16.03 -4.25
N ASN A 550 -20.26 15.70 -4.95
CA ASN A 550 -19.84 16.16 -6.30
C ASN A 550 -19.04 17.48 -6.38
N LEU A 551 -18.78 18.14 -5.26
CA LEU A 551 -18.34 19.55 -5.26
C LEU A 551 -16.88 19.73 -4.82
N GLY A 552 -16.07 18.67 -4.83
CA GLY A 552 -14.62 18.75 -4.63
C GLY A 552 -13.97 17.38 -4.57
N HIS A 553 -12.64 17.34 -4.57
CA HIS A 553 -11.88 16.09 -4.65
C HIS A 553 -10.57 16.12 -3.85
N THR A 554 -10.07 14.94 -3.47
CA THR A 554 -8.71 14.80 -2.94
C THR A 554 -8.01 13.60 -3.57
N ASN A 555 -6.78 13.82 -4.04
CA ASN A 555 -5.81 12.78 -4.36
C ASN A 555 -4.70 12.84 -3.31
N ARG A 556 -4.85 12.06 -2.24
CA ARG A 556 -3.81 11.84 -1.23
C ARG A 556 -3.07 10.56 -1.54
N LEU A 557 -1.83 10.44 -1.06
CA LEU A 557 -1.16 9.15 -1.01
C LEU A 557 -1.32 8.55 0.38
N GLY A 558 -1.61 7.25 0.42
CA GLY A 558 -1.60 6.43 1.62
C GLY A 558 -0.47 5.41 1.56
N PHE A 559 -0.01 4.94 2.72
CA PHE A 559 1.00 3.89 2.80
C PHE A 559 0.60 2.83 3.82
N ARG A 560 1.14 1.62 3.64
CA ARG A 560 1.12 0.53 4.62
C ARG A 560 2.49 -0.14 4.67
N VAL A 561 3.09 -0.28 5.85
CA VAL A 561 4.36 -1.01 6.01
C VAL A 561 4.05 -2.48 6.25
N HIS A 562 4.44 -3.35 5.32
CA HIS A 562 4.24 -4.78 5.51
C HIS A 562 5.11 -5.31 6.67
N PRO A 563 4.62 -6.31 7.42
CA PRO A 563 5.45 -7.01 8.39
C PRO A 563 6.67 -7.67 7.71
N SER A 564 7.78 -7.75 8.43
CA SER A 564 9.03 -8.32 7.89
C SER A 564 8.89 -9.80 7.54
N ASP A 565 7.98 -10.51 8.20
CA ASP A 565 7.73 -11.95 8.06
C ASP A 565 6.67 -12.30 7.00
N VAL A 566 6.13 -11.29 6.31
CA VAL A 566 5.24 -11.45 5.14
C VAL A 566 6.04 -11.39 3.83
N GLY A 567 7.38 -11.44 3.86
CA GLY A 567 8.24 -11.63 2.67
C GLY A 567 8.40 -10.41 1.74
N LEU A 568 7.40 -9.52 1.65
CA LEU A 568 7.49 -8.32 0.82
C LEU A 568 8.41 -7.25 1.43
N MET A 569 8.47 -7.17 2.77
CA MET A 569 9.33 -6.27 3.58
C MET A 569 9.29 -4.77 3.22
N GLY A 570 8.34 -4.35 2.38
CA GLY A 570 8.25 -3.00 1.83
C GLY A 570 7.20 -2.11 2.50
N VAL A 571 7.26 -0.83 2.14
CA VAL A 571 6.17 0.12 2.27
C VAL A 571 5.32 0.05 1.00
N GLN A 572 4.03 -0.25 1.13
CA GLN A 572 3.05 -0.26 0.05
C GLN A 572 2.39 1.12 -0.07
N PRO A 573 2.81 1.98 -1.01
CA PRO A 573 2.04 3.15 -1.40
C PRO A 573 0.73 2.77 -2.13
N TYR A 574 -0.30 3.57 -1.89
CA TYR A 574 -1.58 3.53 -2.59
C TYR A 574 -2.11 4.96 -2.80
N VAL A 575 -2.84 5.20 -3.88
CA VAL A 575 -3.61 6.44 -4.04
C VAL A 575 -4.86 6.33 -3.17
N HIS A 576 -5.00 7.25 -2.23
CA HIS A 576 -6.17 7.42 -1.38
C HIS A 576 -7.06 8.53 -1.95
N SER A 577 -7.87 8.16 -2.94
CA SER A 577 -8.78 9.09 -3.61
C SER A 577 -10.13 9.18 -2.91
N TRP A 578 -10.64 10.41 -2.79
CA TRP A 578 -12.06 10.66 -2.52
C TRP A 578 -12.60 11.60 -3.58
N ASP A 579 -13.51 11.06 -4.38
CA ASP A 579 -14.46 11.79 -5.23
C ASP A 579 -15.72 10.90 -5.31
N MET A 580 -16.77 11.29 -4.58
CA MET A 580 -18.03 10.56 -4.33
C MET A 580 -17.97 9.14 -3.74
N ILE A 581 -16.93 8.36 -4.00
CA ILE A 581 -16.72 6.98 -3.56
C ILE A 581 -15.28 6.86 -3.08
N LYS A 582 -15.06 6.20 -1.93
CA LYS A 582 -13.72 5.90 -1.45
C LYS A 582 -13.08 4.84 -2.35
N TYR A 583 -12.03 5.21 -3.08
CA TYR A 583 -11.17 4.27 -3.79
C TYR A 583 -9.73 4.39 -3.29
N ASP A 584 -9.27 3.32 -2.62
CA ASP A 584 -7.86 3.05 -2.37
C ASP A 584 -7.32 2.25 -3.57
N MET A 585 -6.50 2.88 -4.41
CA MET A 585 -5.92 2.25 -5.60
C MET A 585 -4.44 1.91 -5.33
N PRO A 586 -4.02 0.63 -5.39
CA PRO A 586 -2.62 0.28 -5.14
C PRO A 586 -1.69 0.85 -6.22
N PHE A 587 -0.45 1.16 -5.85
CA PHE A 587 0.58 1.50 -6.83
C PHE A 587 0.98 0.25 -7.64
N GLY A 588 1.59 0.43 -8.80
CA GLY A 588 2.21 -0.66 -9.57
C GLY A 588 1.25 -1.62 -10.30
N ALA A 589 -0.06 -1.38 -10.22
CA ALA A 589 -1.10 -2.10 -10.97
C ALA A 589 -0.94 -1.96 -12.49
N GLY A 590 -0.51 -0.78 -12.94
CA GLY A 590 -0.18 -0.51 -14.33
C GLY A 590 1.11 -1.24 -14.75
N ASP A 591 1.00 -2.03 -15.82
CA ASP A 591 2.08 -2.74 -16.52
C ASP A 591 2.96 -3.68 -15.68
N GLY A 592 2.69 -3.87 -14.37
CA GLY A 592 3.40 -4.82 -13.53
C GLY A 592 4.72 -4.31 -12.94
N LEU A 593 4.71 -3.12 -12.34
CA LEU A 593 5.84 -2.64 -11.52
C LEU A 593 5.88 -3.29 -10.12
N GLY A 594 4.73 -3.71 -9.60
CA GLY A 594 4.55 -4.09 -8.19
C GLY A 594 4.53 -2.89 -7.23
N ALA A 595 4.12 -3.10 -5.97
CA ALA A 595 3.72 -2.00 -5.08
C ALA A 595 4.64 -1.74 -3.89
N ALA A 596 5.91 -2.15 -3.92
CA ALA A 596 6.81 -1.99 -2.77
C ALA A 596 7.85 -0.88 -2.96
N PHE A 597 7.87 0.08 -2.05
CA PHE A 597 9.03 0.91 -1.74
C PHE A 597 9.80 0.25 -0.58
N TYR A 598 10.99 -0.26 -0.85
CA TYR A 598 11.88 -0.79 0.18
C TYR A 598 12.39 0.35 1.10
N PRO A 599 12.37 0.18 2.44
CA PRO A 599 12.72 1.24 3.37
C PRO A 599 14.15 1.77 3.25
N ASN A 600 14.37 2.94 3.85
CA ASN A 600 15.65 3.65 3.93
C ASN A 600 16.28 4.07 2.59
N ARG A 601 15.57 3.86 1.46
CA ARG A 601 15.97 4.27 0.11
C ARG A 601 15.19 5.51 -0.35
N TRP A 602 15.79 6.27 -1.27
CA TRP A 602 15.13 7.39 -1.95
C TRP A 602 14.37 6.91 -3.18
N TYR A 603 13.13 7.38 -3.32
CA TYR A 603 12.31 7.20 -4.52
C TYR A 603 11.91 8.56 -5.07
N TRP A 604 12.03 8.72 -6.39
CA TRP A 604 11.27 9.74 -7.09
C TRP A 604 9.82 9.27 -7.22
N VAL A 605 8.90 10.12 -6.76
CA VAL A 605 7.47 9.90 -6.86
C VAL A 605 6.90 11.02 -7.71
N GLU A 606 6.28 10.64 -8.81
CA GLU A 606 5.56 11.54 -9.70
C GLU A 606 4.07 11.19 -9.67
N VAL A 607 3.23 12.18 -9.39
CA VAL A 607 1.77 12.05 -9.37
C VAL A 607 1.22 12.95 -10.46
N ARG A 608 0.85 12.34 -11.58
CA ARG A 608 0.00 12.97 -12.61
C ARG A 608 -1.46 12.77 -12.23
N LYS A 609 -2.22 13.86 -12.15
CA LYS A 609 -3.67 13.82 -11.93
C LYS A 609 -4.38 14.62 -13.02
N LYS A 610 -5.18 13.91 -13.83
CA LYS A 610 -6.10 14.51 -14.80
C LYS A 610 -7.54 14.31 -14.33
N LEU A 611 -8.35 15.36 -14.41
CA LEU A 611 -9.77 15.29 -14.10
C LEU A 611 -10.53 14.64 -15.26
N ASN A 612 -11.61 13.92 -14.94
CA ASN A 612 -12.50 13.37 -15.95
C ASN A 612 -13.29 14.49 -16.62
N THR A 613 -13.62 14.30 -17.91
CA THR A 613 -14.53 15.20 -18.61
C THR A 613 -15.94 15.07 -18.03
N TYR A 614 -16.49 16.17 -17.54
CA TYR A 614 -17.89 16.24 -17.12
C TYR A 614 -18.79 16.48 -18.34
N ASN A 615 -19.81 15.64 -18.53
CA ASN A 615 -20.83 15.84 -19.56
C ASN A 615 -22.17 16.20 -18.90
N ALA A 616 -22.45 17.50 -18.82
CA ALA A 616 -23.68 18.05 -18.23
C ALA A 616 -24.98 17.58 -18.91
N PHE A 617 -24.89 17.11 -20.16
CA PHE A 617 -26.04 16.77 -21.02
C PHE A 617 -26.09 15.29 -21.41
N GLY A 618 -25.21 14.45 -20.88
CA GLY A 618 -25.28 13.01 -21.07
C GLY A 618 -26.53 12.42 -20.40
N PRO A 619 -27.10 11.31 -20.90
CA PRO A 619 -28.07 10.55 -20.11
C PRO A 619 -27.43 10.20 -18.76
N ARG A 620 -28.21 10.17 -17.67
CA ARG A 620 -27.72 9.93 -16.29
C ARG A 620 -27.22 8.50 -16.03
N ARG A 621 -26.70 7.83 -17.05
CA ARG A 621 -25.89 6.62 -16.98
C ARG A 621 -24.49 6.96 -17.46
N LEU A 622 -23.52 6.86 -16.56
CA LEU A 622 -22.13 6.65 -16.92
C LEU A 622 -22.05 5.31 -17.66
N GLU A 623 -22.00 5.32 -18.99
CA GLU A 623 -21.60 4.13 -19.74
C GLU A 623 -20.09 3.94 -19.61
N PRO A 624 -19.60 2.77 -19.16
CA PRO A 624 -18.17 2.49 -19.12
C PRO A 624 -17.64 2.36 -20.55
N ARG A 625 -17.09 3.45 -21.11
CA ARG A 625 -16.26 3.36 -22.31
C ARG A 625 -15.03 2.52 -21.98
N ARG A 626 -15.07 1.24 -22.36
CA ARG A 626 -13.86 0.38 -22.42
C ARG A 626 -12.83 1.05 -23.32
N TRP A 627 -11.82 1.68 -22.72
CA TRP A 627 -10.60 2.01 -23.45
C TRP A 627 -9.92 0.71 -23.86
N ARG A 628 -9.84 0.47 -25.18
CA ARG A 628 -8.94 -0.54 -25.71
C ARG A 628 -7.53 0.00 -25.57
N HIS A 629 -6.63 -0.77 -24.98
CA HIS A 629 -5.20 -0.48 -25.06
C HIS A 629 -4.79 -0.36 -26.54
N GLY A 630 -3.88 0.57 -26.84
CA GLY A 630 -3.41 0.84 -28.19
C GLY A 630 -2.63 -0.33 -28.78
N GLY A 631 -3.34 -1.26 -29.42
CA GLY A 631 -2.74 -2.31 -30.24
C GLY A 631 -2.15 -1.71 -31.52
N VAL A 632 -0.89 -2.04 -31.81
CA VAL A 632 -0.17 -1.62 -33.01
C VAL A 632 -0.99 -1.91 -34.27
N HIS A 633 -1.28 -0.88 -35.07
CA HIS A 633 -1.92 -1.03 -36.37
C HIS A 633 -0.95 -1.69 -37.37
N ARG A 634 -0.96 -3.03 -37.45
CA ARG A 634 -0.48 -3.72 -38.65
C ARG A 634 -1.46 -3.45 -39.79
N ARG A 635 -1.06 -2.64 -40.77
CA ARG A 635 -1.74 -2.55 -42.07
C ARG A 635 -1.63 -3.90 -42.78
N SER A 636 -2.74 -4.61 -42.90
CA SER A 636 -2.89 -5.70 -43.87
C SER A 636 -3.30 -5.10 -45.21
N THR A 637 -2.50 -5.30 -46.25
CA THR A 637 -2.86 -4.97 -47.64
C THR A 637 -3.37 -6.22 -48.35
N ARG A 638 -4.12 -6.03 -49.45
CA ARG A 638 -4.91 -7.03 -50.19
C ARG A 638 -6.21 -7.43 -49.46
N GLY A 639 -7.35 -7.55 -50.14
CA GLY A 639 -7.66 -7.25 -51.54
C GLY A 639 -9.06 -7.78 -51.83
N ALA A 640 -10.00 -6.92 -52.24
CA ALA A 640 -11.38 -7.31 -52.47
C ALA A 640 -11.64 -7.57 -53.95
N ALA A 641 -12.12 -8.78 -54.27
CA ALA A 641 -12.63 -9.14 -55.58
C ALA A 641 -14.06 -9.69 -55.45
N HIS A 642 -14.96 -9.09 -56.22
CA HIS A 642 -16.28 -9.53 -56.68
C HIS A 642 -17.37 -10.06 -55.73
N GLN A 643 -18.56 -9.48 -55.95
CA GLN A 643 -19.88 -9.97 -55.56
C GLN A 643 -20.26 -11.24 -56.35
N LEU A 644 -21.17 -12.05 -55.80
CA LEU A 644 -22.21 -12.76 -56.56
C LEU A 644 -23.36 -13.20 -55.63
N GLU A 645 -24.50 -13.57 -56.21
CA GLU A 645 -25.84 -13.49 -55.60
C GLU A 645 -26.41 -14.79 -54.97
N VAL A 646 -27.47 -14.55 -54.17
CA VAL A 646 -28.61 -15.39 -53.69
C VAL A 646 -29.07 -16.51 -54.70
N PRO A 647 -29.81 -17.61 -54.37
CA PRO A 647 -30.86 -17.67 -53.32
C PRO A 647 -31.30 -19.00 -52.59
N ARG A 648 -32.01 -18.80 -51.46
CA ARG A 648 -33.17 -19.50 -50.84
C ARG A 648 -33.47 -21.02 -51.06
N ARG A 649 -33.73 -21.73 -49.94
CA ARG A 649 -34.81 -22.75 -49.65
C ARG A 649 -34.88 -22.92 -48.10
N GLN A 650 -36.00 -22.83 -47.35
CA GLN A 650 -37.19 -23.70 -47.19
C GLN A 650 -36.87 -25.20 -46.93
N ALA A 651 -37.47 -25.94 -45.96
CA ALA A 651 -38.40 -25.61 -44.86
C ALA A 651 -38.62 -26.80 -43.85
N ARG A 652 -39.34 -26.53 -42.74
CA ARG A 652 -40.35 -27.39 -42.03
C ARG A 652 -40.00 -28.55 -41.04
N LEU A 653 -40.68 -28.48 -39.86
CA LEU A 653 -41.27 -29.58 -39.02
C LEU A 653 -40.30 -30.49 -38.21
N ARG A 654 -40.63 -31.12 -37.05
CA ARG A 654 -41.92 -31.38 -36.33
C ARG A 654 -41.72 -31.67 -34.80
N ARG A 655 -42.84 -31.69 -34.06
CA ARG A 655 -43.20 -32.14 -32.67
C ARG A 655 -42.36 -33.29 -32.03
N GLY A 656 -42.35 -33.52 -30.70
CA GLY A 656 -43.04 -32.91 -29.54
C GLY A 656 -43.00 -33.80 -28.26
N ASP A 657 -43.62 -33.33 -27.16
CA ASP A 657 -44.20 -34.08 -25.99
C ASP A 657 -43.30 -34.99 -25.07
N ALA A 658 -43.53 -35.17 -23.75
CA ALA A 658 -44.38 -34.50 -22.73
C ALA A 658 -44.06 -34.96 -21.27
N HIS A 659 -44.63 -34.24 -20.27
CA HIS A 659 -44.97 -34.68 -18.88
C HIS A 659 -43.84 -34.98 -17.84
N ARG A 660 -44.02 -34.86 -16.50
CA ARG A 660 -45.17 -34.62 -15.57
C ARG A 660 -44.69 -33.73 -14.38
N ALA A 661 -45.47 -32.77 -13.85
CA ALA A 661 -46.37 -32.85 -12.65
C ALA A 661 -45.66 -33.29 -11.34
N ARG A 662 -45.92 -32.78 -10.11
CA ARG A 662 -46.85 -31.80 -9.46
C ARG A 662 -46.14 -31.43 -8.11
N GLN A 663 -46.54 -30.50 -7.23
CA GLN A 663 -47.86 -30.25 -6.64
C GLN A 663 -47.80 -28.99 -5.75
N ALA A 664 -48.89 -28.24 -5.62
CA ALA A 664 -49.06 -27.18 -4.63
C ALA A 664 -50.39 -27.39 -3.87
N ARG A 665 -50.45 -26.96 -2.60
CA ARG A 665 -51.68 -26.84 -1.78
C ARG A 665 -51.60 -25.60 -0.88
N SER A 666 -52.76 -25.22 -0.35
CA SER A 666 -53.09 -23.84 0.06
C SER A 666 -54.08 -23.82 1.24
N LEU A 667 -54.19 -22.67 1.92
CA LEU A 667 -55.33 -22.21 2.77
C LEU A 667 -55.48 -22.87 4.19
N PRO A 668 -56.20 -22.26 5.18
CA PRO A 668 -56.46 -20.82 5.46
C PRO A 668 -56.39 -20.45 7.00
N PRO A 669 -57.28 -19.69 7.71
CA PRO A 669 -56.82 -18.69 8.71
C PRO A 669 -57.55 -18.72 10.10
N ASN A 670 -57.46 -17.60 10.86
CA ASN A 670 -58.23 -17.17 12.05
C ASN A 670 -57.71 -17.52 13.47
N GLY A 671 -57.87 -16.56 14.41
CA GLY A 671 -57.71 -16.75 15.86
C GLY A 671 -57.43 -15.44 16.63
N ARG A 672 -58.34 -15.01 17.53
CA ARG A 672 -58.18 -13.86 18.45
C ARG A 672 -57.83 -14.32 19.89
N HIS A 673 -57.52 -13.33 20.73
CA HIS A 673 -57.27 -13.29 22.20
C HIS A 673 -55.78 -12.96 22.51
N GLY A 674 -55.40 -12.00 23.34
CA GLY A 674 -56.15 -11.07 24.20
C GLY A 674 -55.77 -11.24 25.67
N LEU A 675 -54.91 -10.35 26.21
CA LEU A 675 -54.72 -10.06 27.65
C LEU A 675 -53.76 -8.87 27.85
N ALA A 676 -53.95 -8.12 28.93
CA ALA A 676 -53.10 -7.05 29.49
C ALA A 676 -52.71 -7.48 30.95
N PRO A 677 -52.09 -6.68 31.88
CA PRO A 677 -51.88 -5.22 31.88
C PRO A 677 -50.60 -4.68 32.60
N GLN A 678 -50.55 -3.35 32.82
CA GLN A 678 -49.76 -2.59 33.84
C GLN A 678 -48.21 -2.63 33.75
N SER A 679 -47.42 -1.69 34.30
CA SER A 679 -47.55 -0.27 34.69
C SER A 679 -46.10 0.32 34.67
N LEU A 680 -45.82 1.60 34.38
CA LEU A 680 -45.80 2.69 35.36
C LEU A 680 -45.45 4.05 34.70
N GLN A 681 -45.96 5.08 35.34
CA GLN A 681 -45.75 6.51 35.18
C GLN A 681 -44.29 7.00 35.30
N ARG A 682 -43.96 8.11 34.62
CA ARG A 682 -43.57 9.37 35.30
C ARG A 682 -43.82 10.62 34.44
N ARG A 683 -43.96 11.76 35.14
CA ARG A 683 -44.41 13.09 34.64
C ARG A 683 -43.32 13.75 33.76
N ARG A 684 -43.59 14.56 32.72
CA ARG A 684 -44.40 15.81 32.59
C ARG A 684 -43.86 17.02 33.37
N GLN A 685 -43.20 17.93 32.65
CA GLN A 685 -43.27 19.41 32.64
C GLN A 685 -42.03 19.94 31.87
N GLY A 686 -42.03 21.03 31.11
CA GLY A 686 -43.09 21.95 30.70
C GLY A 686 -42.46 23.24 30.16
N GLY A 687 -42.91 23.79 29.02
CA GLY A 687 -42.31 25.02 28.47
C GLY A 687 -42.76 25.35 27.04
N ARG A 688 -43.86 26.12 26.91
CA ARG A 688 -44.32 26.67 25.63
C ARG A 688 -43.69 28.05 25.37
N ARG A 689 -43.25 28.30 24.13
CA ARG A 689 -43.38 29.54 23.33
C ARG A 689 -42.85 29.21 21.92
N GLY A 690 -43.47 29.53 20.80
CA GLY A 690 -44.77 30.20 20.60
C GLY A 690 -44.73 31.35 19.61
N HIS A 691 -44.31 31.13 18.36
CA HIS A 691 -44.59 32.07 17.26
C HIS A 691 -44.98 31.32 15.98
N ARG A 692 -46.15 31.67 15.43
CA ARG A 692 -46.51 31.40 14.04
C ARG A 692 -46.12 32.63 13.22
N HIS A 693 -45.59 32.42 12.02
CA HIS A 693 -45.95 33.27 10.89
C HIS A 693 -46.27 32.40 9.67
N VAL A 694 -47.46 32.65 9.11
CA VAL A 694 -47.90 32.19 7.81
C VAL A 694 -47.57 33.29 6.81
N LEU A 695 -47.15 32.94 5.59
CA LEU A 695 -47.43 33.62 4.31
C LEU A 695 -46.76 32.78 3.19
N ARG A 696 -47.57 32.05 2.41
CA ARG A 696 -48.01 32.35 1.03
C ARG A 696 -46.98 32.01 -0.05
N ALA A 697 -47.30 30.96 -0.82
CA ALA A 697 -46.74 30.76 -2.16
C ALA A 697 -47.30 31.82 -3.13
N GLY A 698 -46.43 32.43 -3.92
CA GLY A 698 -46.78 33.36 -5.00
C GLY A 698 -45.97 33.06 -6.24
N ARG A 699 -46.64 32.97 -7.40
CA ARG A 699 -45.95 32.84 -8.70
C ARG A 699 -45.33 34.18 -9.09
N VAL A 700 -44.08 34.16 -9.55
CA VAL A 700 -43.65 35.03 -10.65
C VAL A 700 -42.87 34.18 -11.65
N ARG A 701 -43.40 34.05 -12.86
CA ARG A 701 -42.64 33.66 -14.05
C ARG A 701 -42.36 34.95 -14.82
N HIS A 702 -41.11 35.34 -14.97
CA HIS A 702 -40.50 36.00 -16.14
C HIS A 702 -39.18 36.65 -15.71
N GLU A 703 -38.09 36.24 -16.38
CA GLU A 703 -36.80 36.94 -16.62
C GLU A 703 -35.63 35.94 -16.71
N LEU A 704 -35.70 35.05 -17.71
CA LEU A 704 -34.58 34.21 -18.15
C LEU A 704 -34.50 34.22 -19.68
N HIS A 705 -34.32 35.42 -20.25
CA HIS A 705 -34.07 35.64 -21.68
C HIS A 705 -33.33 36.98 -21.91
N ARG A 706 -32.20 37.19 -21.23
CA ARG A 706 -31.22 38.26 -21.52
C ARG A 706 -29.92 38.05 -20.71
N LEU A 707 -29.06 37.14 -21.19
CA LEU A 707 -27.63 37.02 -20.85
C LEU A 707 -27.01 35.86 -21.67
N ALA A 708 -27.27 35.87 -22.98
CA ALA A 708 -26.73 34.90 -23.95
C ALA A 708 -26.14 35.64 -25.16
N GLU A 709 -25.53 36.79 -24.91
CA GLU A 709 -24.73 37.59 -25.83
C GLU A 709 -23.76 38.41 -24.97
N VAL A 710 -22.46 38.43 -25.33
CA VAL A 710 -21.25 38.89 -24.58
C VAL A 710 -20.44 37.76 -23.92
N THR A 711 -19.93 36.85 -24.76
CA THR A 711 -18.55 36.31 -24.76
C THR A 711 -18.40 35.30 -25.91
N ARG A 712 -18.01 35.83 -27.08
CA ARG A 712 -17.13 35.13 -28.03
C ARG A 712 -15.72 35.67 -27.83
#